data_AF-A0A090M2J0-F1
#
_entry.id   AF-A0A090M2J0-F1
#
_cell.length_a   1.000
_cell.length_b   1.000
_cell.length_c   1.000
_cell.angle_alpha   90.00
_cell.angle_beta   90.00
_cell.angle_gamma   90.00
#
_symmetry.space_group_name_H-M   'P 1'
#
loop_
_entity.id
_entity.type
_entity.pdbx_description
1 polymer ?
#
loop_
_entity_poly.entity_id
_entity_poly.type
_entity_poly.pdbx_seq_one_letter_code
_entity_poly.pdbx_strand_id
1 'polypeptide(L)'
;MPNMRTPDPPPNGPVSPFVDASPEFERRNESQDYFEDDDIRDAIVGNSPARDVFRSPVKRWSDVPSPSRSDVEIERMRSEVSANRAYVAELERRVQSAERERDDAREAASARERAMNERAKKTQEQNVKREREFAARELDLEAREREVARAEAERASAKRRETAVSDREERLRMDMDELDARDERLTEGILELEREGEALRREAAALERRRADIANELTDREVDVIKREESVAVREREMRVVEGHLNTLKERAVDEEARLTRAIERADAAESREADVARRIRELDGDEQRARVSIREAQSDLARCVDAKTHTLRETESLKRDVDAARNAVETLEAEKARLFRIIADMRTELDDRERQTVDAAEFAANECESIAAAWDEVEITRQALERQEKMIEETAARLEHNVQAYERDSTAFREREELYERKVRDLVEQEDFLRKIARENEDRSRDLAARDTALAERLRRLESGEAEITEWRPKIAAYMAKETFIRENIEAIETAQTQLADLSARERDIEAKEAQLEAREEAVAQQLSAVAEAEVILSEEKAKLELKMLEVAPKMTAVELEREVTTLRAELERTKAAANAAMANADMERRRREEMAGSSGEDAHASETKRSREAIENETAELRRANELLDLRESELMSRENALADEFDRLEREMVRFEDLRRCVDDRARQMQFSGGMSSVDEDVDDFMTSERAAVMEIRAEAEQLRRTAREHLEAAMEASRAAHTINDACAASEKEGMAIVRRVSNIVASALSVARAKGDELRKAASQGVDRKMDMLDAQLEYVAKAKADLDRRDASLRASSFEANSRRRAETVENAQELSSRARASQLRKDVDVASAKLRESLAQGVSALERAAGVCAPGAHLALRASLDSLRARSDHLSRPPVEDDAAALSSTLDALEREIRRASTWFEELRVAVRAR
;
A
#
# COMPACT_ATOMS: atom_id res chain seq x y z
N MET A 1 -42.44 -47.76 -11.70
CA MET A 1 -42.56 -49.09 -12.34
C MET A 1 -41.70 -49.07 -13.59
N PRO A 2 -40.68 -49.94 -13.75
CA PRO A 2 -40.13 -50.89 -12.77
C PRO A 2 -39.42 -50.14 -11.59
N ASN A 3 -38.27 -50.61 -11.07
CA ASN A 3 -38.16 -51.50 -9.90
C ASN A 3 -36.86 -51.18 -9.12
N MET A 4 -36.68 -51.77 -7.93
CA MET A 4 -35.37 -51.92 -7.27
C MET A 4 -34.89 -53.38 -7.32
N ARG A 5 -33.58 -53.62 -7.20
CA ARG A 5 -33.01 -54.91 -6.77
C ARG A 5 -31.60 -54.75 -6.18
N THR A 6 -31.24 -55.64 -5.26
CA THR A 6 -29.96 -55.72 -4.55
C THR A 6 -28.87 -56.42 -5.40
N PRO A 7 -27.63 -56.50 -4.88
CA PRO A 7 -27.24 -57.77 -4.24
C PRO A 7 -26.70 -57.60 -2.80
N ASP A 8 -26.54 -58.75 -2.13
CA ASP A 8 -26.25 -58.90 -0.70
C ASP A 8 -24.76 -59.28 -0.40
N PRO A 9 -24.29 -59.17 0.87
CA PRO A 9 -23.06 -59.80 1.40
C PRO A 9 -23.21 -61.36 1.49
N PRO A 10 -22.30 -62.20 2.08
CA PRO A 10 -21.14 -61.96 2.97
C PRO A 10 -19.86 -62.71 2.44
N PRO A 11 -19.02 -63.53 3.13
CA PRO A 11 -19.01 -64.16 4.49
C PRO A 11 -17.79 -63.80 5.39
N ASN A 12 -17.65 -64.48 6.53
CA ASN A 12 -16.45 -64.52 7.40
C ASN A 12 -15.33 -65.42 6.83
N GLY A 13 -14.09 -65.25 7.30
CA GLY A 13 -12.98 -66.17 7.02
C GLY A 13 -12.80 -67.31 8.06
N PRO A 14 -11.78 -68.19 7.90
CA PRO A 14 -11.33 -69.09 8.96
C PRO A 14 -9.82 -69.05 9.27
N VAL A 15 -9.51 -69.16 10.57
CA VAL A 15 -8.47 -69.99 11.23
C VAL A 15 -7.07 -70.18 10.57
N SER A 16 -6.03 -69.90 11.37
CA SER A 16 -4.59 -70.19 11.13
C SER A 16 -4.27 -71.65 10.76
N PRO A 17 -3.15 -71.92 10.05
CA PRO A 17 -2.00 -72.46 10.77
C PRO A 17 -0.60 -71.95 10.32
N PHE A 18 0.19 -71.51 11.30
CA PHE A 18 1.58 -71.91 11.64
C PHE A 18 2.67 -72.22 10.57
N VAL A 19 3.91 -71.82 10.92
CA VAL A 19 5.26 -72.20 10.39
C VAL A 19 5.89 -71.28 9.32
N ASP A 20 6.95 -70.59 9.77
CA ASP A 20 8.22 -70.13 9.14
C ASP A 20 8.24 -69.42 7.75
N ALA A 21 9.18 -68.52 7.43
CA ALA A 21 10.46 -68.16 8.06
C ALA A 21 10.81 -66.65 7.92
N SER A 22 11.86 -66.21 8.61
CA SER A 22 12.54 -64.89 8.43
C SER A 22 13.28 -64.79 7.08
N PRO A 23 13.67 -63.58 6.65
CA PRO A 23 14.92 -62.93 7.12
C PRO A 23 14.63 -61.62 7.89
N GLU A 24 15.45 -61.11 8.83
CA GLU A 24 16.89 -60.77 8.76
C GLU A 24 17.18 -59.65 7.72
N PHE A 25 18.04 -58.65 7.97
CA PHE A 25 19.13 -58.53 8.94
C PHE A 25 19.45 -57.05 9.27
N GLU A 26 20.47 -56.83 10.11
CA GLU A 26 21.20 -55.56 10.38
C GLU A 26 20.62 -54.57 11.42
N ARG A 27 21.41 -53.94 12.33
CA ARG A 27 22.89 -53.86 12.43
C ARG A 27 23.38 -53.58 13.87
N ARG A 28 24.37 -54.37 14.35
CA ARG A 28 25.52 -54.00 15.23
C ARG A 28 25.24 -53.57 16.70
N ASN A 29 26.17 -53.67 17.67
CA ASN A 29 27.59 -54.12 17.63
C ASN A 29 28.05 -54.71 19.00
N GLU A 30 29.07 -55.59 18.98
CA GLU A 30 30.16 -55.80 19.98
C GLU A 30 29.79 -56.04 21.49
N SER A 31 30.38 -56.97 22.27
CA SER A 31 31.71 -57.62 22.21
C SER A 31 31.91 -58.84 23.17
N GLN A 32 32.94 -59.65 22.90
CA GLN A 32 33.74 -60.55 23.80
C GLN A 32 33.23 -61.93 24.31
N ASP A 33 33.79 -62.98 23.68
CA ASP A 33 34.60 -64.08 24.23
C ASP A 33 34.21 -64.85 25.53
N TYR A 34 34.03 -66.18 25.43
CA TYR A 34 35.08 -67.17 25.80
C TYR A 34 34.78 -68.62 25.34
N PHE A 35 35.85 -69.34 24.98
CA PHE A 35 36.02 -70.69 24.37
C PHE A 35 35.20 -71.92 24.82
N GLU A 36 35.12 -72.90 23.90
CA GLU A 36 34.83 -74.34 24.11
C GLU A 36 36.00 -75.26 23.61
N ASP A 37 35.78 -76.58 23.58
CA ASP A 37 36.47 -77.70 22.90
C ASP A 37 37.67 -78.48 23.54
N ASP A 38 37.32 -79.71 23.95
CA ASP A 38 37.92 -81.05 23.72
C ASP A 38 39.34 -81.52 24.17
N ASP A 39 39.30 -82.58 24.98
CA ASP A 39 40.02 -83.87 24.93
C ASP A 39 41.44 -84.00 24.31
N ILE A 40 42.38 -84.55 25.11
CA ILE A 40 43.30 -85.63 24.65
C ILE A 40 43.94 -86.41 25.83
N ARG A 41 44.42 -87.63 25.53
CA ARG A 41 44.90 -88.66 26.47
C ARG A 41 46.42 -88.69 26.73
N ASP A 42 46.78 -89.52 27.72
CA ASP A 42 48.05 -90.27 27.88
C ASP A 42 49.32 -89.44 28.22
N ALA A 43 50.36 -89.98 28.89
CA ALA A 43 50.53 -91.13 29.79
C ALA A 43 51.95 -91.02 30.45
N ILE A 44 52.50 -92.14 30.94
CA ILE A 44 53.90 -92.35 31.42
C ILE A 44 54.19 -91.88 32.86
N VAL A 45 54.95 -92.57 33.73
CA VAL A 45 55.09 -94.00 34.15
C VAL A 45 56.36 -94.15 35.01
N GLY A 46 56.31 -95.02 36.03
CA GLY A 46 57.49 -95.48 36.79
C GLY A 46 57.78 -94.71 38.08
N ASN A 47 58.43 -95.26 39.10
CA ASN A 47 59.02 -96.60 39.29
C ASN A 47 59.26 -96.82 40.82
N SER A 48 59.41 -98.02 41.39
CA SER A 48 59.04 -99.40 41.01
C SER A 48 59.13 -100.32 42.26
N PRO A 49 58.55 -101.54 42.28
CA PRO A 49 58.56 -102.47 43.42
C PRO A 49 59.64 -103.57 43.32
N ALA A 50 59.76 -104.46 44.34
CA ALA A 50 59.79 -105.95 44.21
C ALA A 50 60.48 -106.74 45.37
N ARG A 51 59.90 -107.91 45.76
CA ARG A 51 60.57 -109.21 46.11
C ARG A 51 61.46 -109.28 47.40
N ASP A 52 61.93 -110.41 47.97
CA ASP A 52 61.69 -111.89 48.01
C ASP A 52 62.59 -112.48 49.19
N VAL A 53 62.55 -113.69 49.81
CA VAL A 53 61.76 -114.95 49.75
C VAL A 53 62.03 -115.87 51.00
N PHE A 54 61.02 -116.60 51.53
CA PHE A 54 61.10 -117.83 52.40
C PHE A 54 61.67 -117.68 53.85
N ARG A 55 61.62 -118.66 54.81
CA ARG A 55 61.56 -120.16 54.78
C ARG A 55 60.84 -120.82 56.01
N SER A 56 60.75 -122.16 56.04
CA SER A 56 59.86 -123.02 56.87
C SER A 56 60.48 -123.67 58.16
N PRO A 57 59.67 -124.33 59.04
CA PRO A 57 60.07 -124.87 60.36
C PRO A 57 60.25 -126.42 60.45
N VAL A 58 60.70 -126.94 61.61
CA VAL A 58 60.86 -128.39 61.91
C VAL A 58 60.44 -128.72 63.38
N LYS A 59 60.03 -129.98 63.66
CA LYS A 59 59.64 -130.54 64.99
C LYS A 59 60.37 -131.87 65.29
N ARG A 60 60.62 -132.22 66.56
CA ARG A 60 60.12 -133.46 67.28
C ARG A 60 61.00 -134.03 68.42
N TRP A 61 60.36 -134.17 69.60
CA TRP A 61 60.22 -135.40 70.45
C TRP A 61 61.40 -135.97 71.28
N SER A 62 61.01 -136.84 72.22
CA SER A 62 61.71 -137.48 73.36
C SER A 62 61.97 -139.00 73.08
N ASP A 63 62.28 -139.96 73.99
CA ASP A 63 62.05 -140.10 75.45
C ASP A 63 62.78 -141.34 76.10
N VAL A 64 62.70 -141.45 77.44
CA VAL A 64 62.67 -142.68 78.31
C VAL A 64 63.95 -143.54 78.65
N PRO A 65 64.05 -144.20 79.86
CA PRO A 65 65.27 -144.87 80.39
C PRO A 65 65.10 -146.28 81.09
N SER A 66 66.13 -146.76 81.82
CA SER A 66 66.10 -147.71 83.01
C SER A 66 66.45 -149.24 82.80
N PRO A 67 66.54 -150.14 83.85
CA PRO A 67 67.77 -150.30 84.67
C PRO A 67 68.16 -151.72 85.27
N SER A 68 69.37 -151.80 85.87
CA SER A 68 69.75 -152.48 87.16
C SER A 68 70.22 -153.97 87.32
N ARG A 69 71.00 -154.19 88.43
CA ARG A 69 71.45 -155.44 89.14
C ARG A 69 72.68 -156.22 88.61
N SER A 70 73.58 -156.82 89.43
CA SER A 70 73.73 -156.85 90.92
C SER A 70 75.13 -157.28 91.43
N ASP A 71 75.56 -156.65 92.54
CA ASP A 71 76.29 -157.21 93.71
C ASP A 71 77.55 -158.11 93.57
N VAL A 72 78.68 -157.53 93.15
CA VAL A 72 80.04 -158.02 93.52
C VAL A 72 80.99 -156.89 94.01
N GLU A 73 80.65 -155.62 93.77
CA GLU A 73 81.62 -154.50 93.78
C GLU A 73 81.94 -153.87 95.15
N ILE A 74 81.32 -154.36 96.23
CA ILE A 74 81.31 -153.69 97.56
C ILE A 74 82.72 -153.57 98.18
N GLU A 75 83.61 -154.54 97.94
CA GLU A 75 85.00 -154.47 98.44
C GLU A 75 85.93 -153.64 97.55
N ARG A 76 85.57 -153.43 96.28
CA ARG A 76 86.38 -152.66 95.32
C ARG A 76 86.25 -151.14 95.53
N MET A 77 85.03 -150.64 95.80
CA MET A 77 84.76 -149.20 95.87
C MET A 77 85.56 -148.45 96.96
N ARG A 78 86.14 -149.14 97.96
CA ARG A 78 86.86 -148.48 99.07
C ARG A 78 88.20 -147.87 98.69
N SER A 79 88.85 -148.30 97.59
CA SER A 79 90.07 -147.65 97.10
C SER A 79 89.75 -146.47 96.17
N GLU A 80 88.84 -146.66 95.22
CA GLU A 80 88.52 -145.73 94.14
C GLU A 80 87.92 -144.38 94.63
N VAL A 81 87.21 -144.39 95.76
CA VAL A 81 86.66 -143.17 96.41
C VAL A 81 87.75 -142.16 96.85
N SER A 82 88.98 -142.62 97.10
CA SER A 82 90.08 -141.73 97.49
C SER A 82 90.60 -140.86 96.34
N ALA A 83 90.75 -141.45 95.14
CA ALA A 83 91.25 -140.78 93.95
C ALA A 83 90.25 -139.74 93.41
N ASN A 84 88.96 -140.08 93.38
CA ASN A 84 87.92 -139.23 92.80
C ASN A 84 87.77 -137.87 93.49
N ARG A 85 88.16 -137.74 94.76
CA ARG A 85 88.10 -136.44 95.49
C ARG A 85 89.12 -135.42 95.01
N ALA A 86 90.25 -135.83 94.44
CA ALA A 86 91.27 -134.90 93.94
C ALA A 86 90.83 -134.24 92.62
N TYR A 87 90.15 -134.99 91.74
CA TYR A 87 89.77 -134.55 90.40
C TYR A 87 88.66 -133.47 90.39
N VAL A 88 87.68 -133.57 91.30
CA VAL A 88 86.56 -132.61 91.40
C VAL A 88 87.06 -131.18 91.71
N ALA A 89 88.02 -131.05 92.64
CA ALA A 89 88.56 -129.75 93.08
C ALA A 89 89.40 -129.02 92.01
N GLU A 90 89.78 -129.69 90.91
CA GLU A 90 90.41 -129.01 89.75
C GLU A 90 89.36 -128.41 88.80
N LEU A 91 88.24 -129.12 88.59
CA LEU A 91 87.15 -128.69 87.72
C LEU A 91 86.46 -127.42 88.23
N GLU A 92 86.21 -127.33 89.55
CA GLU A 92 85.53 -126.18 90.17
C GLU A 92 86.26 -124.85 89.92
N ARG A 93 87.61 -124.84 89.91
CA ARG A 93 88.38 -123.62 89.62
C ARG A 93 88.24 -123.14 88.18
N ARG A 94 88.08 -124.06 87.22
CA ARG A 94 87.96 -123.73 85.79
C ARG A 94 86.59 -123.15 85.42
N VAL A 95 85.54 -123.52 86.17
CA VAL A 95 84.20 -122.91 85.99
C VAL A 95 84.21 -121.45 86.42
N GLN A 96 84.74 -121.15 87.62
CA GLN A 96 84.73 -119.79 88.18
C GLN A 96 85.54 -118.75 87.38
N SER A 97 86.53 -119.17 86.57
CA SER A 97 87.21 -118.27 85.64
C SER A 97 86.36 -117.92 84.42
N ALA A 98 85.64 -118.90 83.86
CA ALA A 98 84.86 -118.73 82.63
C ALA A 98 83.53 -117.98 82.83
N GLU A 99 83.06 -117.86 84.07
CA GLU A 99 81.87 -117.07 84.41
C GLU A 99 82.19 -115.57 84.44
N ARG A 100 83.31 -115.15 85.04
CA ARG A 100 83.71 -113.73 85.11
C ARG A 100 83.89 -113.10 83.73
N GLU A 101 84.60 -113.78 82.83
CA GLU A 101 84.81 -113.31 81.44
C GLU A 101 83.50 -113.13 80.65
N ARG A 102 82.41 -113.80 81.06
CA ARG A 102 81.09 -113.66 80.41
C ARG A 102 80.30 -112.47 80.90
N ASP A 103 80.45 -112.07 82.15
CA ASP A 103 79.70 -110.96 82.73
C ASP A 103 80.35 -109.60 82.40
N ASP A 104 81.69 -109.51 82.43
CA ASP A 104 82.44 -108.33 81.94
C ASP A 104 82.05 -108.00 80.47
N ALA A 105 81.89 -109.02 79.63
CA ALA A 105 81.49 -108.88 78.23
C ALA A 105 80.03 -108.38 78.05
N ARG A 106 79.13 -108.68 79.00
CA ARG A 106 77.72 -108.25 78.98
C ARG A 106 77.57 -106.78 79.35
N GLU A 107 78.26 -106.33 80.39
CA GLU A 107 78.20 -104.93 80.82
C GLU A 107 78.68 -103.98 79.70
N ALA A 108 79.83 -104.33 79.08
CA ALA A 108 80.41 -103.57 77.97
C ALA A 108 79.49 -103.45 76.74
N ALA A 109 78.65 -104.44 76.47
CA ALA A 109 77.63 -104.37 75.42
C ALA A 109 76.49 -103.41 75.81
N SER A 110 75.93 -103.57 77.01
CA SER A 110 74.80 -102.76 77.50
C SER A 110 75.11 -101.26 77.62
N ALA A 111 76.38 -100.90 77.84
CA ALA A 111 76.82 -99.50 77.89
C ALA A 111 76.82 -98.83 76.50
N ARG A 112 77.20 -99.58 75.46
CA ARG A 112 77.23 -99.08 74.06
C ARG A 112 75.83 -98.86 73.51
N GLU A 113 74.90 -99.76 73.82
CA GLU A 113 73.49 -99.66 73.41
C GLU A 113 72.79 -98.43 74.01
N ARG A 114 72.99 -98.17 75.31
CA ARG A 114 72.49 -96.96 75.99
C ARG A 114 73.01 -95.68 75.33
N ALA A 115 74.30 -95.61 75.03
CA ALA A 115 74.91 -94.45 74.36
C ALA A 115 74.43 -94.24 72.92
N MET A 116 73.97 -95.29 72.22
CA MET A 116 73.36 -95.19 70.89
C MET A 116 71.93 -94.64 70.98
N ASN A 117 71.13 -95.15 71.91
CA ASN A 117 69.72 -94.75 72.08
C ASN A 117 69.57 -93.28 72.52
N GLU A 118 70.46 -92.76 73.38
CA GLU A 118 70.44 -91.32 73.73
C GLU A 118 70.73 -90.41 72.53
N ARG A 119 71.62 -90.82 71.62
CA ARG A 119 71.93 -90.05 70.41
C ARG A 119 70.74 -90.03 69.46
N ALA A 120 70.11 -91.17 69.24
CA ALA A 120 68.90 -91.29 68.40
C ALA A 120 67.76 -90.40 68.93
N LYS A 121 67.50 -90.42 70.25
CA LYS A 121 66.46 -89.59 70.88
C LYS A 121 66.74 -88.10 70.68
N LYS A 122 67.97 -87.63 70.92
CA LYS A 122 68.35 -86.22 70.72
C LYS A 122 68.21 -85.76 69.25
N THR A 123 68.50 -86.63 68.28
CA THR A 123 68.25 -86.29 66.85
C THR A 123 66.76 -86.22 66.51
N GLN A 124 65.92 -87.08 67.10
CA GLN A 124 64.48 -87.07 66.86
C GLN A 124 63.81 -85.80 67.46
N GLU A 125 64.20 -85.42 68.68
CA GLU A 125 63.73 -84.19 69.34
C GLU A 125 64.09 -82.91 68.54
N GLN A 126 65.29 -82.87 67.93
CA GLN A 126 65.70 -81.76 67.08
C GLN A 126 64.91 -81.67 65.76
N ASN A 127 64.56 -82.81 65.14
CA ASN A 127 63.75 -82.82 63.91
C ASN A 127 62.31 -82.39 64.19
N VAL A 128 61.66 -82.94 65.23
CA VAL A 128 60.29 -82.53 65.63
C VAL A 128 60.22 -81.04 65.99
N LYS A 129 61.28 -80.47 66.56
CA LYS A 129 61.35 -79.01 66.79
C LYS A 129 61.39 -78.23 65.48
N ARG A 130 62.22 -78.64 64.51
CA ARG A 130 62.32 -78.00 63.19
C ARG A 130 61.02 -78.08 62.40
N GLU A 131 60.35 -79.23 62.39
CA GLU A 131 59.07 -79.43 61.71
C GLU A 131 57.99 -78.46 62.24
N ARG A 132 57.93 -78.25 63.57
CA ARG A 132 57.05 -77.25 64.19
C ARG A 132 57.45 -75.81 63.85
N GLU A 133 58.75 -75.50 63.79
CA GLU A 133 59.26 -74.19 63.38
C GLU A 133 59.00 -73.88 61.89
N PHE A 134 58.91 -74.90 61.02
CA PHE A 134 58.50 -74.74 59.62
C PHE A 134 56.98 -74.57 59.47
N ALA A 135 56.17 -75.46 60.05
CA ALA A 135 54.70 -75.37 59.96
C ALA A 135 54.15 -74.03 60.53
N ALA A 136 54.79 -73.49 61.58
CA ALA A 136 54.45 -72.17 62.10
C ALA A 136 54.74 -71.04 61.09
N ARG A 137 55.83 -71.14 60.31
CA ARG A 137 56.19 -70.14 59.29
C ARG A 137 55.32 -70.23 58.05
N GLU A 138 54.88 -71.42 57.66
CA GLU A 138 53.95 -71.61 56.54
C GLU A 138 52.60 -70.96 56.86
N LEU A 139 52.05 -71.17 58.06
CA LEU A 139 50.84 -70.49 58.52
C LEU A 139 50.99 -68.96 58.60
N ASP A 140 52.14 -68.46 59.05
CA ASP A 140 52.46 -67.02 59.08
C ASP A 140 52.55 -66.40 57.68
N LEU A 141 53.01 -67.16 56.68
CA LEU A 141 53.06 -66.74 55.28
C LEU A 141 51.68 -66.75 54.64
N GLU A 142 50.90 -67.84 54.78
CA GLU A 142 49.52 -67.89 54.26
C GLU A 142 48.64 -66.79 54.88
N ALA A 143 48.85 -66.44 56.14
CA ALA A 143 48.14 -65.34 56.80
C ALA A 143 48.44 -64.00 56.11
N ARG A 144 49.72 -63.70 55.84
CA ARG A 144 50.15 -62.47 55.16
C ARG A 144 49.70 -62.43 53.70
N GLU A 145 49.71 -63.55 52.99
CA GLU A 145 49.18 -63.63 51.62
C GLU A 145 47.67 -63.34 51.58
N ARG A 146 46.90 -63.86 52.55
CA ARG A 146 45.46 -63.56 52.70
C ARG A 146 45.21 -62.10 53.09
N GLU A 147 46.09 -61.47 53.85
CA GLU A 147 46.02 -60.03 54.18
C GLU A 147 46.37 -59.14 52.97
N VAL A 148 47.42 -59.48 52.21
CA VAL A 148 47.79 -58.77 50.97
C VAL A 148 46.67 -58.88 49.94
N ALA A 149 46.14 -60.09 49.70
CA ALA A 149 45.04 -60.29 48.75
C ALA A 149 43.77 -59.50 49.13
N ARG A 150 43.48 -59.36 50.43
CA ARG A 150 42.39 -58.49 50.92
C ARG A 150 42.69 -57.02 50.68
N ALA A 151 43.89 -56.55 51.01
CA ALA A 151 44.29 -55.16 50.78
C ALA A 151 44.30 -54.79 49.29
N GLU A 152 44.64 -55.72 48.40
CA GLU A 152 44.58 -55.52 46.95
C GLU A 152 43.14 -55.54 46.41
N ALA A 153 42.28 -56.44 46.90
CA ALA A 153 40.85 -56.43 46.58
C ALA A 153 40.16 -55.14 47.07
N GLU A 154 40.50 -54.65 48.27
CA GLU A 154 40.03 -53.38 48.81
C GLU A 154 40.50 -52.21 47.93
N ARG A 155 41.78 -52.13 47.59
CA ARG A 155 42.34 -51.11 46.67
C ARG A 155 41.68 -51.16 45.28
N ALA A 156 41.42 -52.34 44.73
CA ALA A 156 40.71 -52.48 43.46
C ALA A 156 39.25 -52.00 43.57
N SER A 157 38.56 -52.31 44.69
CA SER A 157 37.22 -51.83 44.97
C SER A 157 37.16 -50.32 45.24
N ALA A 158 38.24 -49.73 45.76
CA ALA A 158 38.37 -48.29 45.98
C ALA A 158 38.54 -47.59 44.62
N LYS A 159 39.50 -48.05 43.78
CA LYS A 159 39.70 -47.52 42.43
C LYS A 159 38.43 -47.60 41.55
N ARG A 160 37.69 -48.71 41.59
CA ARG A 160 36.40 -48.83 40.86
C ARG A 160 35.32 -47.87 41.37
N ARG A 161 35.36 -47.48 42.64
CA ARG A 161 34.46 -46.46 43.22
C ARG A 161 34.93 -45.04 42.88
N GLU A 162 36.24 -44.82 42.87
CA GLU A 162 36.88 -43.57 42.45
C GLU A 162 36.59 -43.26 40.98
N THR A 163 36.76 -44.22 40.06
CA THR A 163 36.37 -44.05 38.66
C THR A 163 34.86 -43.86 38.50
N ALA A 164 34.02 -44.67 39.15
CA ALA A 164 32.56 -44.51 39.05
C ALA A 164 32.03 -43.19 39.68
N VAL A 165 32.80 -42.54 40.56
CA VAL A 165 32.53 -41.16 41.01
C VAL A 165 33.05 -40.15 40.00
N SER A 166 34.25 -40.31 39.43
CA SER A 166 34.77 -39.45 38.36
C SER A 166 33.87 -39.44 37.12
N ASP A 167 33.47 -40.62 36.62
CA ASP A 167 32.56 -40.80 35.50
C ASP A 167 31.19 -40.13 35.75
N ARG A 168 30.77 -40.06 37.03
CA ARG A 168 29.53 -39.40 37.45
C ARG A 168 29.71 -37.89 37.59
N GLU A 169 30.85 -37.41 38.09
CA GLU A 169 31.17 -35.98 38.14
C GLU A 169 31.37 -35.40 36.74
N GLU A 170 31.97 -36.14 35.81
CA GLU A 170 32.13 -35.71 34.42
C GLU A 170 30.78 -35.65 33.69
N ARG A 171 29.89 -36.64 33.90
CA ARG A 171 28.51 -36.56 33.40
C ARG A 171 27.77 -35.38 34.01
N LEU A 172 27.83 -35.19 35.33
CA LEU A 172 27.18 -34.04 35.98
C LEU A 172 27.77 -32.69 35.54
N ARG A 173 29.04 -32.62 35.14
CA ARG A 173 29.60 -31.43 34.48
C ARG A 173 29.01 -31.24 33.09
N MET A 174 28.98 -32.28 32.25
CA MET A 174 28.36 -32.20 30.92
C MET A 174 26.86 -31.88 30.97
N ASP A 175 26.11 -32.46 31.90
CA ASP A 175 24.70 -32.17 32.14
C ASP A 175 24.49 -30.70 32.55
N MET A 176 25.40 -30.15 33.38
CA MET A 176 25.39 -28.73 33.77
C MET A 176 25.82 -27.81 32.63
N ASP A 177 26.86 -28.16 31.87
CA ASP A 177 27.34 -27.40 30.72
C ASP A 177 26.26 -27.36 29.61
N GLU A 178 25.49 -28.44 29.42
CA GLU A 178 24.34 -28.47 28.50
C GLU A 178 23.16 -27.62 29.02
N LEU A 179 22.90 -27.62 30.34
CA LEU A 179 21.90 -26.74 30.95
C LEU A 179 22.28 -25.26 30.85
N ASP A 180 23.52 -24.89 31.19
CA ASP A 180 24.02 -23.52 31.06
C ASP A 180 23.99 -23.07 29.59
N ALA A 181 24.48 -23.90 28.65
CA ALA A 181 24.40 -23.61 27.22
C ALA A 181 22.96 -23.63 26.66
N ARG A 182 21.96 -24.12 27.39
CA ARG A 182 20.54 -24.05 27.05
C ARG A 182 19.90 -22.79 27.64
N ASP A 183 20.24 -22.43 28.87
CA ASP A 183 19.77 -21.21 29.53
C ASP A 183 20.39 -19.96 28.90
N GLU A 184 21.62 -20.02 28.38
CA GLU A 184 22.19 -19.00 27.49
C GLU A 184 21.31 -18.82 26.24
N ARG A 185 21.02 -19.89 25.49
CA ARG A 185 20.16 -19.85 24.29
C ARG A 185 18.74 -19.36 24.59
N LEU A 186 18.16 -19.72 25.74
CA LEU A 186 16.86 -19.21 26.18
C LEU A 186 16.94 -17.72 26.55
N THR A 187 18.03 -17.27 27.18
CA THR A 187 18.27 -15.86 27.53
C THR A 187 18.47 -15.01 26.28
N GLU A 188 19.22 -15.50 25.29
CA GLU A 188 19.38 -14.85 23.98
C GLU A 188 18.03 -14.72 23.26
N GLY A 189 17.25 -15.81 23.19
CA GLY A 189 15.91 -15.78 22.60
C GLY A 189 14.92 -14.85 23.31
N ILE A 190 14.99 -14.76 24.65
CA ILE A 190 14.22 -13.77 25.43
C ILE A 190 14.65 -12.34 25.06
N LEU A 191 15.96 -12.07 24.99
CA LEU A 191 16.48 -10.74 24.61
C LEU A 191 16.15 -10.38 23.16
N GLU A 192 16.05 -11.36 22.25
CA GLU A 192 15.56 -11.14 20.88
C GLU A 192 14.07 -10.79 20.85
N LEU A 193 13.22 -11.57 21.54
CA LEU A 193 11.80 -11.27 21.69
C LEU A 193 11.54 -9.91 22.40
N GLU A 194 12.42 -9.50 23.32
CA GLU A 194 12.36 -8.16 23.92
C GLU A 194 12.73 -7.06 22.92
N ARG A 195 13.77 -7.25 22.09
CA ARG A 195 14.15 -6.30 21.02
C ARG A 195 13.06 -6.18 19.96
N GLU A 196 12.46 -7.29 19.53
CA GLU A 196 11.31 -7.32 18.62
C GLU A 196 10.09 -6.65 19.26
N GLY A 197 9.79 -6.97 20.52
CA GLY A 197 8.74 -6.31 21.29
C GLY A 197 8.95 -4.80 21.44
N GLU A 198 10.19 -4.33 21.59
CA GLU A 198 10.50 -2.90 21.53
C GLU A 198 10.38 -2.30 20.12
N ALA A 199 10.78 -3.03 19.07
CA ALA A 199 10.60 -2.59 17.68
C ALA A 199 9.11 -2.40 17.36
N LEU A 200 8.28 -3.39 17.68
CA LEU A 200 6.82 -3.31 17.54
C LEU A 200 6.20 -2.18 18.37
N ARG A 201 6.70 -1.91 19.59
CA ARG A 201 6.28 -0.73 20.38
C ARG A 201 6.67 0.60 19.71
N ARG A 202 7.86 0.69 19.10
CA ARG A 202 8.31 1.88 18.35
C ARG A 202 7.49 2.09 17.09
N GLU A 203 7.18 1.02 16.36
CA GLU A 203 6.34 1.03 15.16
C GLU A 203 4.89 1.38 15.48
N ALA A 204 4.31 0.80 16.53
CA ALA A 204 2.98 1.17 17.03
C ALA A 204 2.92 2.67 17.38
N ALA A 205 3.89 3.19 18.13
CA ALA A 205 3.97 4.61 18.46
C ALA A 205 4.21 5.51 17.22
N ALA A 206 4.89 5.02 16.18
CA ALA A 206 5.04 5.74 14.91
C ALA A 206 3.74 5.74 14.09
N LEU A 207 2.99 4.63 14.08
CA LEU A 207 1.68 4.51 13.45
C LEU A 207 0.61 5.34 14.19
N GLU A 208 0.66 5.42 15.52
CA GLU A 208 -0.21 6.29 16.31
C GLU A 208 0.06 7.78 16.05
N ARG A 209 1.33 8.19 15.96
CA ARG A 209 1.69 9.55 15.50
C ARG A 209 1.15 9.80 14.10
N ARG A 210 1.42 8.92 13.14
CA ARG A 210 0.92 9.05 11.76
C ARG A 210 -0.61 9.09 11.68
N ARG A 211 -1.32 8.37 12.55
CA ARG A 211 -2.80 8.46 12.68
C ARG A 211 -3.25 9.82 13.22
N ALA A 212 -2.55 10.37 14.21
CA ALA A 212 -2.81 11.72 14.72
C ALA A 212 -2.48 12.80 13.67
N ASP A 213 -1.38 12.66 12.93
CA ASP A 213 -1.00 13.55 11.83
C ASP A 213 -2.06 13.53 10.71
N ILE A 214 -2.54 12.35 10.31
CA ILE A 214 -3.64 12.19 9.34
C ILE A 214 -4.93 12.81 9.88
N ALA A 215 -5.26 12.64 11.16
CA ALA A 215 -6.44 13.27 11.76
C ALA A 215 -6.34 14.81 11.74
N ASN A 216 -5.17 15.36 12.07
CA ASN A 216 -4.89 16.80 12.00
C ASN A 216 -5.02 17.30 10.56
N GLU A 217 -4.39 16.63 9.58
CA GLU A 217 -4.50 16.95 8.15
C GLU A 217 -5.96 16.92 7.66
N LEU A 218 -6.77 15.98 8.13
CA LEU A 218 -8.20 15.93 7.79
C LEU A 218 -8.95 17.11 8.40
N THR A 219 -8.74 17.44 9.68
CA THR A 219 -9.38 18.61 10.30
C THR A 219 -8.93 19.95 9.68
N ASP A 220 -7.67 20.08 9.27
CA ASP A 220 -7.19 21.27 8.54
C ASP A 220 -7.85 21.37 7.16
N ARG A 221 -8.02 20.24 6.44
CA ARG A 221 -8.74 20.20 5.16
C ARG A 221 -10.23 20.51 5.33
N GLU A 222 -10.89 20.00 6.36
CA GLU A 222 -12.29 20.34 6.70
C GLU A 222 -12.43 21.83 6.99
N VAL A 223 -11.55 22.39 7.82
CA VAL A 223 -11.51 23.82 8.13
C VAL A 223 -11.24 24.68 6.89
N ASP A 224 -10.41 24.21 5.95
CA ASP A 224 -10.18 24.89 4.67
C ASP A 224 -11.33 24.75 3.66
N VAL A 225 -12.07 23.63 3.69
CA VAL A 225 -13.33 23.46 2.94
C VAL A 225 -14.38 24.42 3.49
N ILE A 226 -14.57 24.49 4.81
CA ILE A 226 -15.52 25.41 5.46
C ILE A 226 -15.19 26.87 5.10
N LYS A 227 -13.91 27.30 5.15
CA LYS A 227 -13.51 28.66 4.69
C LYS A 227 -13.86 28.91 3.21
N ARG A 228 -13.73 27.89 2.36
CA ARG A 228 -14.07 28.00 0.92
C ARG A 228 -15.58 28.12 0.75
N GLU A 229 -16.36 27.28 1.42
CA GLU A 229 -17.83 27.32 1.44
C GLU A 229 -18.36 28.64 1.98
N GLU A 230 -17.80 29.18 3.07
CA GLU A 230 -18.10 30.52 3.57
C GLU A 230 -17.78 31.59 2.52
N SER A 231 -16.64 31.50 1.84
CA SER A 231 -16.28 32.45 0.77
C SER A 231 -17.20 32.36 -0.46
N VAL A 232 -17.74 31.17 -0.76
CA VAL A 232 -18.74 30.96 -1.83
C VAL A 232 -20.09 31.50 -1.38
N ALA A 233 -20.53 31.21 -0.16
CA ALA A 233 -21.79 31.73 0.41
C ALA A 233 -21.80 33.25 0.56
N VAL A 234 -20.64 33.90 0.79
CA VAL A 234 -20.49 35.36 0.71
C VAL A 234 -20.65 35.85 -0.73
N ARG A 235 -19.90 35.27 -1.68
CA ARG A 235 -20.00 35.62 -3.12
C ARG A 235 -21.41 35.40 -3.69
N GLU A 236 -22.11 34.36 -3.27
CA GLU A 236 -23.51 34.13 -3.65
C GLU A 236 -24.44 35.23 -3.12
N ARG A 237 -24.24 35.71 -1.90
CA ARG A 237 -25.02 36.83 -1.35
C ARG A 237 -24.73 38.12 -2.10
N GLU A 238 -23.47 38.37 -2.44
CA GLU A 238 -23.06 39.50 -3.29
C GLU A 238 -23.69 39.40 -4.69
N MET A 239 -23.62 38.23 -5.33
CA MET A 239 -24.26 37.97 -6.62
C MET A 239 -25.77 38.19 -6.57
N ARG A 240 -26.48 37.65 -5.58
CA ARG A 240 -27.93 37.87 -5.41
C ARG A 240 -28.30 39.35 -5.21
N VAL A 241 -27.45 40.13 -4.54
CA VAL A 241 -27.62 41.60 -4.40
C VAL A 241 -27.36 42.33 -5.72
N VAL A 242 -26.36 41.90 -6.50
CA VAL A 242 -26.07 42.41 -7.84
C VAL A 242 -27.18 42.06 -8.83
N GLU A 243 -27.74 40.85 -8.78
CA GLU A 243 -28.89 40.40 -9.58
C GLU A 243 -30.15 41.19 -9.24
N GLY A 244 -30.41 41.47 -7.95
CA GLY A 244 -31.48 42.36 -7.52
C GLY A 244 -31.32 43.78 -8.08
N HIS A 245 -30.11 44.34 -8.05
CA HIS A 245 -29.82 45.61 -8.71
C HIS A 245 -29.99 45.54 -10.23
N LEU A 246 -29.49 44.49 -10.88
CA LEU A 246 -29.60 44.28 -12.32
C LEU A 246 -31.07 44.21 -12.76
N ASN A 247 -31.91 43.52 -11.99
CA ASN A 247 -33.33 43.38 -12.32
C ASN A 247 -34.08 44.71 -12.12
N THR A 248 -33.85 45.46 -11.04
CA THR A 248 -34.44 46.82 -10.91
C THR A 248 -33.91 47.82 -11.95
N LEU A 249 -32.71 47.61 -12.50
CA LEU A 249 -32.20 48.37 -13.65
C LEU A 249 -32.87 47.94 -14.97
N LYS A 250 -33.11 46.65 -15.19
CA LYS A 250 -33.87 46.15 -16.35
C LYS A 250 -35.31 46.65 -16.34
N GLU A 251 -35.99 46.62 -15.18
CA GLU A 251 -37.36 47.14 -15.04
C GLU A 251 -37.42 48.63 -15.42
N ARG A 252 -36.50 49.46 -14.90
CA ARG A 252 -36.40 50.88 -15.27
C ARG A 252 -36.04 51.11 -16.73
N ALA A 253 -35.21 50.25 -17.32
CA ALA A 253 -34.89 50.31 -18.74
C ALA A 253 -36.13 50.00 -19.60
N VAL A 254 -36.89 48.96 -19.25
CA VAL A 254 -38.16 48.61 -19.93
C VAL A 254 -39.21 49.71 -19.77
N ASP A 255 -39.32 50.35 -18.60
CA ASP A 255 -40.23 51.48 -18.37
C ASP A 255 -39.86 52.71 -19.24
N GLU A 256 -38.57 53.05 -19.33
CA GLU A 256 -38.09 54.15 -20.18
C GLU A 256 -38.14 53.80 -21.67
N GLU A 257 -37.84 52.56 -22.08
CA GLU A 257 -38.07 52.09 -23.45
C GLU A 257 -39.56 52.19 -23.81
N ALA A 258 -40.46 51.71 -22.96
CA ALA A 258 -41.90 51.84 -23.17
C ALA A 258 -42.34 53.31 -23.21
N ARG A 259 -41.67 54.22 -22.48
CA ARG A 259 -41.92 55.66 -22.51
C ARG A 259 -41.41 56.33 -23.78
N LEU A 260 -40.25 55.91 -24.28
CA LEU A 260 -39.60 56.38 -25.51
C LEU A 260 -40.35 55.88 -26.75
N THR A 261 -40.73 54.60 -26.81
CA THR A 261 -41.60 54.05 -27.87
C THR A 261 -42.91 54.82 -27.93
N ARG A 262 -43.59 55.03 -26.78
CA ARG A 262 -44.77 55.90 -26.69
C ARG A 262 -44.51 57.38 -26.97
N ALA A 263 -43.26 57.83 -27.12
CA ALA A 263 -42.92 59.17 -27.61
C ALA A 263 -42.66 59.19 -29.12
N ILE A 264 -41.98 58.17 -29.64
CA ILE A 264 -41.76 57.93 -31.07
C ILE A 264 -43.11 57.72 -31.77
N GLU A 265 -43.99 56.84 -31.27
CA GLU A 265 -45.36 56.65 -31.79
C GLU A 265 -46.17 57.97 -31.88
N ARG A 266 -45.91 58.94 -30.98
CA ARG A 266 -46.55 60.26 -31.00
C ARG A 266 -45.90 61.22 -31.99
N ALA A 267 -44.60 61.07 -32.27
CA ALA A 267 -43.92 61.78 -33.34
C ALA A 267 -44.33 61.21 -34.71
N ASP A 268 -44.26 59.90 -34.90
CA ASP A 268 -44.70 59.19 -36.11
C ASP A 268 -46.18 59.48 -36.43
N ALA A 269 -47.05 59.52 -35.42
CA ALA A 269 -48.45 59.90 -35.60
C ALA A 269 -48.65 61.40 -35.89
N ALA A 270 -47.67 62.26 -35.59
CA ALA A 270 -47.67 63.66 -36.01
C ALA A 270 -47.13 63.80 -37.44
N GLU A 271 -45.98 63.19 -37.76
CA GLU A 271 -45.41 63.16 -39.11
C GLU A 271 -46.35 62.50 -40.12
N SER A 272 -47.06 61.44 -39.75
CA SER A 272 -48.10 60.82 -40.58
C SER A 272 -49.26 61.79 -40.85
N ARG A 273 -49.70 62.57 -39.86
CA ARG A 273 -50.72 63.62 -40.05
C ARG A 273 -50.21 64.78 -40.90
N GLU A 274 -48.96 65.19 -40.75
CA GLU A 274 -48.34 66.22 -41.60
C GLU A 274 -48.17 65.72 -43.03
N ALA A 275 -47.77 64.45 -43.22
CA ALA A 275 -47.70 63.79 -44.51
C ALA A 275 -49.07 63.63 -45.16
N ASP A 276 -50.12 63.32 -44.41
CA ASP A 276 -51.51 63.25 -44.88
C ASP A 276 -52.10 64.63 -45.18
N VAL A 277 -51.79 65.67 -44.39
CA VAL A 277 -52.16 67.06 -44.69
C VAL A 277 -51.43 67.55 -45.94
N ALA A 278 -50.11 67.32 -46.05
CA ALA A 278 -49.33 67.69 -47.22
C ALA A 278 -49.72 66.89 -48.48
N ARG A 279 -50.10 65.62 -48.32
CA ARG A 279 -50.74 64.81 -49.37
C ARG A 279 -52.08 65.39 -49.75
N ARG A 280 -52.93 65.77 -48.80
CA ARG A 280 -54.25 66.33 -49.05
C ARG A 280 -54.18 67.71 -49.72
N ILE A 281 -53.19 68.52 -49.38
CA ILE A 281 -52.88 69.77 -50.10
C ILE A 281 -52.45 69.46 -51.54
N ARG A 282 -51.52 68.52 -51.76
CA ARG A 282 -51.13 68.09 -53.12
C ARG A 282 -52.25 67.42 -53.90
N GLU A 283 -53.20 66.74 -53.24
CA GLU A 283 -54.42 66.21 -53.84
C GLU A 283 -55.37 67.33 -54.24
N LEU A 284 -55.54 68.37 -53.42
CA LEU A 284 -56.40 69.52 -53.71
C LEU A 284 -55.80 70.45 -54.77
N ASP A 285 -54.49 70.72 -54.74
CA ASP A 285 -53.74 71.39 -55.81
C ASP A 285 -53.83 70.56 -57.10
N GLY A 286 -53.68 69.24 -56.96
CA GLY A 286 -53.81 68.26 -58.04
C GLY A 286 -55.24 68.18 -58.59
N ASP A 287 -56.26 68.33 -57.76
CA ASP A 287 -57.68 68.34 -58.15
C ASP A 287 -58.09 69.69 -58.74
N GLU A 288 -57.52 70.82 -58.29
CA GLU A 288 -57.70 72.10 -58.96
C GLU A 288 -56.99 72.11 -60.32
N GLN A 289 -55.76 71.59 -60.41
CA GLN A 289 -55.06 71.44 -61.67
C GLN A 289 -55.77 70.45 -62.58
N ARG A 290 -56.21 69.29 -62.08
CA ARG A 290 -57.05 68.33 -62.82
C ARG A 290 -58.40 68.91 -63.19
N ALA A 291 -59.03 69.78 -62.41
CA ALA A 291 -60.27 70.45 -62.82
C ALA A 291 -59.99 71.48 -63.93
N ARG A 292 -58.97 72.32 -63.78
CA ARG A 292 -58.54 73.31 -64.79
C ARG A 292 -58.08 72.65 -66.10
N VAL A 293 -57.49 71.46 -66.03
CA VAL A 293 -57.10 70.63 -67.17
C VAL A 293 -58.30 69.88 -67.72
N SER A 294 -59.06 69.13 -66.92
CA SER A 294 -60.27 68.40 -67.30
C SER A 294 -61.36 69.30 -67.88
N ILE A 295 -61.45 70.58 -67.53
CA ILE A 295 -62.36 71.52 -68.21
C ILE A 295 -61.90 71.79 -69.65
N ARG A 296 -60.60 71.90 -69.91
CA ARG A 296 -60.02 72.10 -71.26
C ARG A 296 -59.98 70.79 -72.05
N GLU A 297 -59.67 69.69 -71.38
CA GLU A 297 -59.68 68.34 -71.94
C GLU A 297 -61.10 67.93 -72.24
N ALA A 298 -62.10 68.10 -71.37
CA ALA A 298 -63.51 67.89 -71.73
C ALA A 298 -63.97 68.80 -72.88
N GLN A 299 -63.45 70.02 -73.02
CA GLN A 299 -63.70 70.85 -74.21
C GLN A 299 -63.02 70.31 -75.48
N SER A 300 -61.92 69.56 -75.36
CA SER A 300 -61.18 68.92 -76.46
C SER A 300 -61.59 67.46 -76.73
N ASP A 301 -62.17 66.79 -75.74
CA ASP A 301 -62.58 65.38 -75.69
C ASP A 301 -64.08 65.26 -75.89
N LEU A 302 -64.90 66.29 -75.62
CA LEU A 302 -66.24 66.34 -76.20
C LEU A 302 -66.15 66.43 -77.74
N ALA A 303 -65.09 67.06 -78.28
CA ALA A 303 -64.76 66.97 -79.70
C ALA A 303 -64.17 65.58 -80.05
N ARG A 304 -63.05 65.17 -79.44
CA ARG A 304 -62.36 63.92 -79.82
C ARG A 304 -63.13 62.63 -79.49
N CYS A 305 -64.03 62.59 -78.50
CA CYS A 305 -64.88 61.43 -78.22
C CYS A 305 -66.10 61.34 -79.15
N VAL A 306 -66.53 62.42 -79.80
CA VAL A 306 -67.51 62.31 -80.90
C VAL A 306 -66.91 61.48 -82.03
N ASP A 307 -65.63 61.72 -82.35
CA ASP A 307 -64.89 60.93 -83.35
C ASP A 307 -64.51 59.53 -82.81
N ALA A 308 -63.82 59.46 -81.68
CA ALA A 308 -63.24 58.22 -81.14
C ALA A 308 -64.26 57.20 -80.65
N LYS A 309 -65.47 57.61 -80.23
CA LYS A 309 -66.56 56.66 -79.89
C LYS A 309 -67.01 55.85 -81.11
N THR A 310 -66.78 56.34 -82.33
CA THR A 310 -67.01 55.56 -83.56
C THR A 310 -65.90 54.54 -83.83
N HIS A 311 -64.74 54.66 -83.17
CA HIS A 311 -63.59 53.76 -83.28
C HIS A 311 -63.64 52.66 -82.22
N THR A 312 -63.72 53.05 -80.94
CA THR A 312 -63.55 52.14 -79.79
C THR A 312 -64.59 51.02 -79.72
N LEU A 313 -65.81 51.25 -80.23
CA LEU A 313 -66.83 50.20 -80.35
C LEU A 313 -66.31 48.97 -81.12
N ARG A 314 -65.49 49.16 -82.16
CA ARG A 314 -64.91 48.06 -82.96
C ARG A 314 -63.81 47.30 -82.21
N GLU A 315 -63.07 47.98 -81.35
CA GLU A 315 -61.96 47.40 -80.58
C GLU A 315 -62.45 46.64 -79.35
N THR A 316 -63.52 47.12 -78.70
CA THR A 316 -64.14 46.42 -77.56
C THR A 316 -64.72 45.05 -77.90
N GLU A 317 -65.04 44.79 -79.17
CA GLU A 317 -65.45 43.47 -79.65
C GLU A 317 -64.27 42.53 -79.92
N SER A 318 -63.04 43.04 -80.06
CA SER A 318 -61.84 42.22 -80.13
C SER A 318 -61.43 41.73 -78.75
N LEU A 319 -61.17 42.66 -77.83
CA LEU A 319 -60.57 42.40 -76.50
C LEU A 319 -61.39 41.44 -75.63
N LYS A 320 -62.70 41.34 -75.85
CA LYS A 320 -63.54 40.32 -75.16
C LYS A 320 -63.06 38.89 -75.44
N ARG A 321 -62.61 38.57 -76.66
CA ARG A 321 -62.14 37.22 -77.03
C ARG A 321 -60.85 36.87 -76.31
N ASP A 322 -59.96 37.85 -76.14
CA ASP A 322 -58.65 37.67 -75.52
C ASP A 322 -58.77 37.47 -73.99
N VAL A 323 -59.72 38.17 -73.34
CA VAL A 323 -60.00 38.03 -71.89
C VAL A 323 -60.54 36.65 -71.53
N ASP A 324 -61.43 36.08 -72.36
CA ASP A 324 -61.99 34.75 -72.08
C ASP A 324 -60.97 33.63 -72.33
N ALA A 325 -59.99 33.82 -73.23
CA ALA A 325 -58.86 32.91 -73.37
C ALA A 325 -57.94 32.92 -72.12
N ALA A 326 -57.71 34.09 -71.51
CA ALA A 326 -56.87 34.22 -70.33
C ALA A 326 -57.46 33.55 -69.08
N ARG A 327 -58.80 33.52 -68.93
CA ARG A 327 -59.49 32.86 -67.81
C ARG A 327 -59.21 31.35 -67.75
N ASN A 328 -59.34 30.67 -68.88
CA ASN A 328 -59.15 29.22 -68.98
C ASN A 328 -57.73 28.77 -68.57
N ALA A 329 -56.73 29.66 -68.70
CA ALA A 329 -55.35 29.40 -68.30
C ALA A 329 -55.09 29.60 -66.79
N VAL A 330 -55.99 30.26 -66.06
CA VAL A 330 -55.90 30.39 -64.59
C VAL A 330 -56.47 29.13 -63.92
N GLU A 331 -57.63 28.65 -64.39
CA GLU A 331 -58.29 27.45 -63.82
C GLU A 331 -57.40 26.20 -63.89
N THR A 332 -56.59 26.04 -64.94
CA THR A 332 -55.63 24.93 -65.05
C THR A 332 -54.50 25.02 -64.02
N LEU A 333 -53.96 26.22 -63.76
CA LEU A 333 -52.90 26.43 -62.76
C LEU A 333 -53.40 26.23 -61.33
N GLU A 334 -54.66 26.57 -61.04
CA GLU A 334 -55.28 26.29 -59.73
C GLU A 334 -55.48 24.79 -59.51
N ALA A 335 -55.82 24.03 -60.55
CA ALA A 335 -55.91 22.58 -60.49
C ALA A 335 -54.54 21.90 -60.20
N GLU A 336 -53.45 22.35 -60.82
CA GLU A 336 -52.10 21.84 -60.55
C GLU A 336 -51.64 22.18 -59.13
N LYS A 337 -51.88 23.41 -58.66
CA LYS A 337 -51.64 23.83 -57.27
C LYS A 337 -52.37 22.92 -56.27
N ALA A 338 -53.64 22.60 -56.53
CA ALA A 338 -54.45 21.70 -55.71
C ALA A 338 -54.04 20.21 -55.81
N ARG A 339 -53.16 19.82 -56.75
CA ARG A 339 -52.51 18.51 -56.80
C ARG A 339 -51.25 18.48 -55.95
N LEU A 340 -50.40 19.51 -56.05
CA LEU A 340 -49.14 19.59 -55.30
C LEU A 340 -49.36 19.63 -53.78
N PHE A 341 -50.38 20.36 -53.30
CA PHE A 341 -50.70 20.38 -51.86
C PHE A 341 -51.12 19.04 -51.27
N ARG A 342 -51.70 18.12 -52.07
CA ARG A 342 -52.02 16.76 -51.61
C ARG A 342 -50.75 15.94 -51.41
N ILE A 343 -49.87 15.91 -52.42
CA ILE A 343 -48.57 15.22 -52.34
C ILE A 343 -47.75 15.70 -51.14
N ILE A 344 -47.79 17.00 -50.81
CA ILE A 344 -47.11 17.57 -49.64
C ILE A 344 -47.76 17.15 -48.31
N ALA A 345 -49.08 16.91 -48.27
CA ALA A 345 -49.75 16.36 -47.10
C ALA A 345 -49.43 14.87 -46.92
N ASP A 346 -49.52 14.09 -48.00
CA ASP A 346 -49.25 12.66 -48.01
C ASP A 346 -47.83 12.35 -47.50
N MET A 347 -46.82 13.07 -48.01
CA MET A 347 -45.42 12.95 -47.57
C MET A 347 -45.17 13.35 -46.10
N ARG A 348 -46.04 14.16 -45.49
CA ARG A 348 -45.93 14.51 -44.06
C ARG A 348 -46.46 13.38 -43.19
N THR A 349 -47.63 12.84 -43.49
CA THR A 349 -48.14 11.65 -42.80
C THR A 349 -47.19 10.45 -42.92
N GLU A 350 -46.52 10.30 -44.07
CA GLU A 350 -45.51 9.25 -44.28
C GLU A 350 -44.18 9.49 -43.53
N LEU A 351 -43.96 10.69 -42.96
CA LEU A 351 -42.88 10.98 -42.02
C LEU A 351 -43.35 10.78 -40.58
N ASP A 352 -44.50 11.33 -40.20
CA ASP A 352 -45.11 11.19 -38.88
C ASP A 352 -45.25 9.70 -38.47
N ASP A 353 -45.65 8.83 -39.42
CA ASP A 353 -45.78 7.38 -39.18
C ASP A 353 -44.44 6.64 -39.14
N ARG A 354 -43.37 7.18 -39.74
CA ARG A 354 -42.00 6.63 -39.59
C ARG A 354 -41.39 7.01 -38.24
N GLU A 355 -41.60 8.24 -37.79
CA GLU A 355 -41.15 8.69 -36.46
C GLU A 355 -41.78 7.82 -35.37
N ARG A 356 -43.08 7.52 -35.46
CA ARG A 356 -43.76 6.54 -34.60
C ARG A 356 -43.08 5.17 -34.62
N GLN A 357 -42.86 4.58 -35.80
CA GLN A 357 -42.21 3.27 -35.92
C GLN A 357 -40.80 3.23 -35.31
N THR A 358 -40.04 4.35 -35.35
CA THR A 358 -38.75 4.44 -34.66
C THR A 358 -38.86 4.61 -33.15
N VAL A 359 -39.93 5.23 -32.64
CA VAL A 359 -40.22 5.32 -31.20
C VAL A 359 -40.69 3.97 -30.66
N ASP A 360 -41.62 3.30 -31.33
CA ASP A 360 -42.12 1.97 -30.96
C ASP A 360 -40.97 0.94 -30.90
N ALA A 361 -40.03 1.01 -31.85
CA ALA A 361 -38.84 0.16 -31.87
C ALA A 361 -37.84 0.49 -30.74
N ALA A 362 -37.73 1.76 -30.35
CA ALA A 362 -36.88 2.19 -29.24
C ALA A 362 -37.48 1.78 -27.88
N GLU A 363 -38.81 1.89 -27.69
CA GLU A 363 -39.48 1.33 -26.52
C GLU A 363 -39.30 -0.19 -26.46
N PHE A 364 -39.46 -0.91 -27.58
CA PHE A 364 -39.24 -2.37 -27.59
C PHE A 364 -37.83 -2.74 -27.15
N ALA A 365 -36.80 -2.09 -27.70
CA ALA A 365 -35.40 -2.33 -27.32
C ALA A 365 -35.11 -1.96 -25.85
N ALA A 366 -35.71 -0.89 -25.32
CA ALA A 366 -35.59 -0.52 -23.91
C ALA A 366 -36.19 -1.60 -22.98
N ASN A 367 -37.38 -2.11 -23.31
CA ASN A 367 -38.03 -3.20 -22.57
C ASN A 367 -37.21 -4.51 -22.62
N GLU A 368 -36.58 -4.83 -23.75
CA GLU A 368 -35.66 -5.98 -23.81
C GLU A 368 -34.41 -5.78 -22.94
N CYS A 369 -33.82 -4.58 -22.91
CA CYS A 369 -32.71 -4.25 -22.02
C CYS A 369 -33.09 -4.34 -20.53
N GLU A 370 -34.27 -3.86 -20.13
CA GLU A 370 -34.76 -4.00 -18.74
C GLU A 370 -35.00 -5.47 -18.36
N SER A 371 -35.54 -6.27 -19.28
CA SER A 371 -35.71 -7.73 -19.12
C SER A 371 -34.37 -8.46 -18.95
N ILE A 372 -33.37 -8.10 -19.76
CA ILE A 372 -32.01 -8.64 -19.66
C ILE A 372 -31.33 -8.23 -18.34
N ALA A 373 -31.52 -6.98 -17.89
CA ALA A 373 -30.99 -6.51 -16.61
C ALA A 373 -31.60 -7.29 -15.42
N ALA A 374 -32.92 -7.48 -15.41
CA ALA A 374 -33.59 -8.28 -14.38
C ALA A 374 -33.12 -9.75 -14.36
N ALA A 375 -32.87 -10.35 -15.53
CA ALA A 375 -32.30 -11.69 -15.62
C ALA A 375 -30.85 -11.75 -15.11
N TRP A 376 -30.05 -10.70 -15.30
CA TRP A 376 -28.71 -10.59 -14.73
C TRP A 376 -28.73 -10.44 -13.20
N ASP A 377 -29.66 -9.67 -12.64
CA ASP A 377 -29.87 -9.57 -11.19
C ASP A 377 -30.25 -10.94 -10.58
N GLU A 378 -31.12 -11.71 -11.24
CA GLU A 378 -31.44 -13.09 -10.82
C GLU A 378 -30.19 -14.00 -10.87
N VAL A 379 -29.40 -13.93 -11.95
CA VAL A 379 -28.14 -14.69 -12.07
C VAL A 379 -27.16 -14.31 -10.96
N GLU A 380 -26.96 -13.02 -10.68
CA GLU A 380 -26.07 -12.54 -9.61
C GLU A 380 -26.54 -12.99 -8.21
N ILE A 381 -27.86 -12.96 -7.95
CA ILE A 381 -28.43 -13.52 -6.72
C ILE A 381 -28.12 -15.02 -6.59
N THR A 382 -28.20 -15.80 -7.69
CA THR A 382 -27.80 -17.22 -7.66
C THR A 382 -26.29 -17.43 -7.53
N ARG A 383 -25.46 -16.58 -8.14
CA ARG A 383 -23.99 -16.62 -8.01
C ARG A 383 -23.58 -16.42 -6.55
N GLN A 384 -24.09 -15.37 -5.91
CA GLN A 384 -23.85 -15.14 -4.48
C GLN A 384 -24.48 -16.21 -3.58
N ALA A 385 -25.54 -16.90 -4.00
CA ALA A 385 -26.08 -18.05 -3.26
C ALA A 385 -25.14 -19.26 -3.34
N LEU A 386 -24.49 -19.48 -4.48
CA LEU A 386 -23.48 -20.52 -4.68
C LEU A 386 -22.18 -20.19 -3.92
N GLU A 387 -21.66 -18.96 -3.97
CA GLU A 387 -20.49 -18.53 -3.17
C GLU A 387 -20.71 -18.78 -1.66
N ARG A 388 -21.92 -18.52 -1.15
CA ARG A 388 -22.29 -18.79 0.25
C ARG A 388 -22.38 -20.29 0.56
N GLN A 389 -22.69 -21.14 -0.42
CA GLN A 389 -22.66 -22.60 -0.27
C GLN A 389 -21.24 -23.15 -0.36
N GLU A 390 -20.43 -22.66 -1.30
CA GLU A 390 -19.02 -23.01 -1.47
C GLU A 390 -18.22 -22.69 -0.21
N LYS A 391 -18.32 -21.46 0.31
CA LYS A 391 -17.70 -21.10 1.59
C LYS A 391 -18.18 -21.96 2.78
N MET A 392 -19.44 -22.40 2.78
CA MET A 392 -19.96 -23.31 3.81
C MET A 392 -19.40 -24.73 3.64
N ILE A 393 -19.12 -25.16 2.41
CA ILE A 393 -18.40 -26.41 2.10
C ILE A 393 -16.93 -26.29 2.53
N GLU A 394 -16.24 -25.17 2.25
CA GLU A 394 -14.88 -24.91 2.75
C GLU A 394 -14.82 -24.92 4.28
N GLU A 395 -15.72 -24.18 4.96
CA GLU A 395 -15.77 -24.13 6.42
C GLU A 395 -16.10 -25.50 7.04
N THR A 396 -16.87 -26.36 6.36
CA THR A 396 -17.14 -27.73 6.86
C THR A 396 -16.02 -28.69 6.52
N ALA A 397 -15.35 -28.55 5.38
CA ALA A 397 -14.15 -29.31 5.01
C ALA A 397 -13.00 -29.02 5.99
N ALA A 398 -12.70 -27.76 6.28
CA ALA A 398 -11.66 -27.37 7.24
C ALA A 398 -11.96 -27.88 8.67
N ARG A 399 -13.24 -27.89 9.08
CA ARG A 399 -13.65 -28.51 10.36
C ARG A 399 -13.50 -30.03 10.35
N LEU A 400 -13.79 -30.70 9.23
CA LEU A 400 -13.58 -32.13 9.08
C LEU A 400 -12.09 -32.48 9.07
N GLU A 401 -11.24 -31.72 8.36
CA GLU A 401 -9.79 -31.90 8.36
C GLU A 401 -9.21 -31.71 9.77
N HIS A 402 -9.57 -30.64 10.48
CA HIS A 402 -9.16 -30.43 11.87
C HIS A 402 -9.59 -31.60 12.78
N ASN A 403 -10.80 -32.15 12.57
CA ASN A 403 -11.26 -33.33 13.31
C ASN A 403 -10.50 -34.60 12.93
N VAL A 404 -10.15 -34.82 11.66
CA VAL A 404 -9.30 -35.94 11.22
C VAL A 404 -7.92 -35.83 11.85
N GLN A 405 -7.27 -34.67 11.76
CA GLN A 405 -5.98 -34.43 12.42
C GLN A 405 -6.06 -34.61 13.95
N ALA A 406 -7.19 -34.29 14.58
CA ALA A 406 -7.41 -34.57 16.01
C ALA A 406 -7.53 -36.08 16.29
N TYR A 407 -8.32 -36.82 15.50
CA TYR A 407 -8.41 -38.28 15.60
C TYR A 407 -7.07 -38.98 15.30
N GLU A 408 -6.26 -38.44 14.40
CA GLU A 408 -4.91 -38.96 14.11
C GLU A 408 -3.97 -38.73 15.30
N ARG A 409 -3.96 -37.52 15.89
CA ARG A 409 -3.20 -37.21 17.12
C ARG A 409 -3.64 -38.07 18.31
N ASP A 410 -4.95 -38.29 18.48
CA ASP A 410 -5.47 -39.20 19.50
C ASP A 410 -5.11 -40.66 19.20
N SER A 411 -5.09 -41.09 17.93
CA SER A 411 -4.67 -42.44 17.53
C SER A 411 -3.18 -42.67 17.73
N THR A 412 -2.30 -41.71 17.40
CA THR A 412 -0.86 -41.82 17.69
C THR A 412 -0.60 -41.80 19.19
N ALA A 413 -1.24 -40.90 19.94
CA ALA A 413 -1.15 -40.87 21.40
C ALA A 413 -1.73 -42.15 22.06
N PHE A 414 -2.68 -42.84 21.42
CA PHE A 414 -3.16 -44.15 21.87
C PHE A 414 -2.12 -45.24 21.61
N ARG A 415 -1.53 -45.31 20.40
CA ARG A 415 -0.44 -46.26 20.08
C ARG A 415 0.79 -46.06 20.96
N GLU A 416 1.21 -44.83 21.20
CA GLU A 416 2.31 -44.50 22.12
C GLU A 416 2.01 -44.99 23.55
N ARG A 417 0.75 -44.90 24.01
CA ARG A 417 0.33 -45.45 25.30
C ARG A 417 0.35 -46.97 25.28
N GLU A 418 -0.14 -47.62 24.22
CA GLU A 418 -0.07 -49.08 24.06
C GLU A 418 1.39 -49.58 24.06
N GLU A 419 2.28 -48.97 23.29
CA GLU A 419 3.72 -49.26 23.32
C GLU A 419 4.33 -49.05 24.71
N LEU A 420 3.96 -47.98 25.43
CA LEU A 420 4.41 -47.75 26.81
C LEU A 420 3.84 -48.78 27.79
N TYR A 421 2.65 -49.34 27.54
CA TYR A 421 2.12 -50.45 28.32
C TYR A 421 2.81 -51.77 27.95
N GLU A 422 3.07 -52.06 26.68
CA GLU A 422 3.83 -53.25 26.26
C GLU A 422 5.26 -53.26 26.77
N ARG A 423 5.93 -52.11 26.81
CA ARG A 423 7.26 -51.95 27.42
C ARG A 423 7.18 -52.24 28.92
N LYS A 424 6.24 -51.62 29.64
CA LYS A 424 6.00 -51.92 31.07
C LYS A 424 5.62 -53.37 31.36
N VAL A 425 4.88 -54.04 30.46
CA VAL A 425 4.54 -55.46 30.59
C VAL A 425 5.79 -56.32 30.38
N ARG A 426 6.67 -55.98 29.43
CA ARG A 426 7.99 -56.62 29.29
C ARG A 426 8.86 -56.40 30.53
N ASP A 427 9.00 -55.15 31.00
CA ASP A 427 9.74 -54.81 32.22
C ASP A 427 9.24 -55.61 33.44
N LEU A 428 7.91 -55.79 33.56
CA LEU A 428 7.30 -56.58 34.64
C LEU A 428 7.52 -58.10 34.48
N VAL A 429 7.52 -58.63 33.25
CA VAL A 429 7.85 -60.05 32.99
C VAL A 429 9.33 -60.32 33.28
N GLU A 430 10.23 -59.42 32.87
CA GLU A 430 11.66 -59.52 33.21
C GLU A 430 11.90 -59.43 34.71
N GLN A 431 11.18 -58.56 35.41
CA GLN A 431 11.19 -58.49 36.89
C GLN A 431 10.62 -59.77 37.53
N GLU A 432 9.52 -60.33 37.00
CA GLU A 432 8.98 -61.61 37.47
C GLU A 432 9.97 -62.76 37.26
N ASP A 433 10.61 -62.89 36.10
CA ASP A 433 11.59 -63.95 35.84
C ASP A 433 12.91 -63.76 36.62
N PHE A 434 13.32 -62.52 36.87
CA PHE A 434 14.39 -62.21 37.83
C PHE A 434 14.03 -62.63 39.27
N LEU A 435 12.81 -62.33 39.71
CA LEU A 435 12.30 -62.74 41.03
C LEU A 435 12.13 -64.27 41.13
N ARG A 436 11.67 -64.94 40.08
CA ARG A 436 11.59 -66.42 39.98
C ARG A 436 12.98 -67.05 39.99
N LYS A 437 13.99 -66.42 39.36
CA LYS A 437 15.39 -66.85 39.43
C LYS A 437 15.93 -66.73 40.86
N ILE A 438 15.73 -65.59 41.52
CA ILE A 438 16.11 -65.40 42.93
C ILE A 438 15.38 -66.38 43.85
N ALA A 439 14.10 -66.68 43.59
CA ALA A 439 13.34 -67.67 44.34
C ALA A 439 13.96 -69.08 44.21
N ARG A 440 14.32 -69.51 42.99
CA ARG A 440 15.03 -70.78 42.75
C ARG A 440 16.39 -70.81 43.44
N GLU A 441 17.22 -69.77 43.28
CA GLU A 441 18.51 -69.66 43.97
C GLU A 441 18.37 -69.71 45.51
N ASN A 442 17.30 -69.16 46.07
CA ASN A 442 17.03 -69.21 47.51
C ASN A 442 16.44 -70.56 47.95
N GLU A 443 15.64 -71.25 47.12
CA GLU A 443 15.27 -72.64 47.37
C GLU A 443 16.50 -73.55 47.37
N ASP A 444 17.41 -73.39 46.40
CA ASP A 444 18.64 -74.18 46.32
C ASP A 444 19.58 -73.89 47.47
N ARG A 445 19.77 -72.61 47.86
CA ARG A 445 20.47 -72.25 49.11
C ARG A 445 19.79 -72.85 50.35
N SER A 446 18.47 -72.97 50.37
CA SER A 446 17.72 -73.58 51.49
C SER A 446 17.87 -75.11 51.52
N ARG A 447 17.93 -75.76 50.36
CA ARG A 447 18.29 -77.19 50.22
C ARG A 447 19.71 -77.44 50.70
N ASP A 448 20.66 -76.60 50.29
CA ASP A 448 22.07 -76.63 50.71
C ASP A 448 22.24 -76.43 52.22
N LEU A 449 21.51 -75.49 52.82
CA LEU A 449 21.51 -75.27 54.26
C LEU A 449 20.90 -76.46 55.01
N ALA A 450 19.77 -77.01 54.56
CA ALA A 450 19.19 -78.22 55.15
C ALA A 450 20.13 -79.44 55.04
N ALA A 451 20.87 -79.58 53.93
CA ALA A 451 21.89 -80.61 53.76
C ALA A 451 23.09 -80.41 54.72
N ARG A 452 23.49 -79.16 54.99
CA ARG A 452 24.53 -78.82 55.97
C ARG A 452 24.04 -79.06 57.41
N ASP A 453 22.81 -78.68 57.74
CA ASP A 453 22.22 -78.88 59.07
C ASP A 453 22.01 -80.36 59.40
N THR A 454 21.61 -81.18 58.42
CA THR A 454 21.53 -82.64 58.59
C THR A 454 22.93 -83.27 58.75
N ALA A 455 23.93 -82.83 57.99
CA ALA A 455 25.32 -83.25 58.19
C ALA A 455 25.90 -82.81 59.55
N LEU A 456 25.52 -81.63 60.05
CA LEU A 456 25.87 -81.16 61.38
C LEU A 456 25.16 -81.97 62.48
N ALA A 457 23.89 -82.31 62.31
CA ALA A 457 23.14 -83.17 63.24
C ALA A 457 23.73 -84.60 63.32
N GLU A 458 24.18 -85.17 62.19
CA GLU A 458 24.96 -86.41 62.22
C GLU A 458 26.31 -86.26 62.94
N ARG A 459 27.03 -85.16 62.69
CA ARG A 459 28.31 -84.89 63.36
C ARG A 459 28.14 -84.71 64.87
N LEU A 460 27.06 -84.07 65.31
CA LEU A 460 26.69 -83.94 66.72
C LEU A 460 26.39 -85.31 67.34
N ARG A 461 25.56 -86.16 66.72
CA ARG A 461 25.32 -87.54 67.21
C ARG A 461 26.60 -88.36 67.37
N ARG A 462 27.56 -88.21 66.44
CA ARG A 462 28.88 -88.90 66.53
C ARG A 462 29.72 -88.35 67.69
N LEU A 463 29.63 -87.05 68.00
CA LEU A 463 30.26 -86.45 69.17
C LEU A 463 29.58 -86.88 70.48
N GLU A 464 28.25 -86.93 70.53
CA GLU A 464 27.48 -87.44 71.67
C GLU A 464 27.85 -88.90 72.00
N SER A 465 28.01 -89.77 70.99
CA SER A 465 28.53 -91.13 71.22
C SER A 465 29.97 -91.15 71.74
N GLY A 466 30.82 -90.21 71.30
CA GLY A 466 32.19 -90.06 71.82
C GLY A 466 32.23 -89.56 73.27
N GLU A 467 31.33 -88.66 73.66
CA GLU A 467 31.22 -88.21 75.06
C GLU A 467 30.67 -89.30 75.98
N ALA A 468 29.80 -90.18 75.47
CA ALA A 468 29.35 -91.38 76.20
C ALA A 468 30.52 -92.35 76.50
N GLU A 469 31.41 -92.62 75.53
CA GLU A 469 32.63 -93.41 75.79
C GLU A 469 33.59 -92.68 76.75
N ILE A 470 33.85 -91.39 76.53
CA ILE A 470 34.75 -90.59 77.36
C ILE A 470 34.26 -90.53 78.82
N THR A 471 32.96 -90.47 79.07
CA THR A 471 32.41 -90.49 80.44
C THR A 471 32.54 -91.84 81.12
N GLU A 472 32.58 -92.96 80.40
CA GLU A 472 32.93 -94.28 80.97
C GLU A 472 34.43 -94.40 81.31
N TRP A 473 35.31 -93.70 80.57
CA TRP A 473 36.76 -93.70 80.83
C TRP A 473 37.18 -92.73 81.94
N ARG A 474 36.52 -91.58 82.12
CA ARG A 474 36.84 -90.58 83.17
C ARG A 474 37.03 -91.17 84.58
N PRO A 475 36.14 -92.02 85.15
CA PRO A 475 36.35 -92.58 86.48
C PRO A 475 37.51 -93.58 86.53
N LYS A 476 37.77 -94.31 85.45
CA LYS A 476 38.91 -95.25 85.34
C LYS A 476 40.23 -94.48 85.33
N ILE A 477 40.31 -93.40 84.55
CA ILE A 477 41.48 -92.51 84.49
C ILE A 477 41.70 -91.82 85.84
N ALA A 478 40.66 -91.30 86.50
CA ALA A 478 40.77 -90.72 87.84
C ALA A 478 41.34 -91.71 88.87
N ALA A 479 40.92 -92.98 88.82
CA ALA A 479 41.44 -94.04 89.70
C ALA A 479 42.90 -94.46 89.40
N TYR A 480 43.39 -94.23 88.17
CA TYR A 480 44.82 -94.37 87.85
C TYR A 480 45.61 -93.13 88.31
N MET A 481 45.15 -91.92 88.01
CA MET A 481 45.79 -90.67 88.43
C MET A 481 45.94 -90.61 89.96
N ALA A 482 44.93 -91.01 90.73
CA ALA A 482 44.99 -91.04 92.21
C ALA A 482 46.00 -92.07 92.76
N LYS A 483 46.31 -93.13 92.01
CA LYS A 483 47.39 -94.07 92.37
C LYS A 483 48.75 -93.50 91.97
N GLU A 484 48.82 -92.79 90.86
CA GLU A 484 50.05 -92.15 90.41
C GLU A 484 50.46 -90.99 91.35
N THR A 485 49.51 -90.16 91.80
CA THR A 485 49.80 -89.13 92.81
C THR A 485 50.23 -89.75 94.13
N PHE A 486 49.57 -90.80 94.62
CA PHE A 486 50.01 -91.49 95.84
C PHE A 486 51.43 -92.07 95.72
N ILE A 487 51.81 -92.62 94.55
CA ILE A 487 53.18 -93.09 94.30
C ILE A 487 54.15 -91.90 94.25
N ARG A 488 53.77 -90.79 93.60
CA ARG A 488 54.60 -89.59 93.46
C ARG A 488 54.82 -88.88 94.79
N GLU A 489 53.80 -88.74 95.64
CA GLU A 489 53.88 -88.24 97.01
C GLU A 489 54.84 -89.08 97.88
N ASN A 490 54.85 -90.41 97.71
CA ASN A 490 55.81 -91.28 98.41
C ASN A 490 57.25 -91.14 97.87
N ILE A 491 57.43 -90.86 96.57
CA ILE A 491 58.75 -90.56 96.00
C ILE A 491 59.25 -89.20 96.49
N GLU A 492 58.41 -88.16 96.43
CA GLU A 492 58.73 -86.81 96.94
C GLU A 492 59.00 -86.83 98.46
N ALA A 493 58.33 -87.68 99.24
CA ALA A 493 58.64 -87.90 100.66
C ALA A 493 60.03 -88.56 100.89
N ILE A 494 60.46 -89.45 99.99
CA ILE A 494 61.79 -90.09 100.05
C ILE A 494 62.88 -89.10 99.59
N GLU A 495 62.63 -88.34 98.51
CA GLU A 495 63.55 -87.33 97.98
C GLU A 495 63.72 -86.14 98.94
N THR A 496 62.65 -85.72 99.63
CA THR A 496 62.75 -84.70 100.70
C THR A 496 63.50 -85.21 101.93
N ALA A 497 63.35 -86.49 102.32
CA ALA A 497 64.17 -87.08 103.38
C ALA A 497 65.66 -87.20 102.99
N GLN A 498 65.96 -87.56 101.74
CA GLN A 498 67.34 -87.65 101.23
C GLN A 498 67.98 -86.27 101.08
N THR A 499 67.25 -85.27 100.58
CA THR A 499 67.76 -83.89 100.48
C THR A 499 67.97 -83.26 101.85
N GLN A 500 67.12 -83.50 102.86
CA GLN A 500 67.37 -83.04 104.23
C GLN A 500 68.66 -83.64 104.83
N LEU A 501 68.98 -84.90 104.53
CA LEU A 501 70.25 -85.54 104.90
C LEU A 501 71.45 -84.91 104.17
N ALA A 502 71.30 -84.61 102.88
CA ALA A 502 72.33 -83.91 102.11
C ALA A 502 72.57 -82.48 102.63
N ASP A 503 71.49 -81.73 102.90
CA ASP A 503 71.50 -80.34 103.35
C ASP A 503 72.21 -80.16 104.69
N LEU A 504 72.03 -81.09 105.64
CA LEU A 504 72.77 -81.07 106.91
C LEU A 504 74.28 -81.23 106.66
N SER A 505 74.69 -82.21 105.84
CA SER A 505 76.10 -82.40 105.48
C SER A 505 76.68 -81.25 104.62
N ALA A 506 75.82 -80.50 103.92
CA ALA A 506 76.23 -79.32 103.16
C ALA A 506 76.45 -78.12 104.09
N ARG A 507 75.52 -77.89 105.04
CA ARG A 507 75.57 -76.76 105.98
C ARG A 507 76.78 -76.79 106.91
N GLU A 508 77.28 -77.97 107.27
CA GLU A 508 78.55 -78.09 108.01
C GLU A 508 79.74 -77.52 107.19
N ARG A 509 79.87 -77.93 105.92
CA ARG A 509 80.94 -77.46 105.01
C ARG A 509 80.76 -75.99 104.59
N ASP A 510 79.53 -75.54 104.48
CA ASP A 510 79.14 -74.20 104.03
C ASP A 510 79.18 -73.14 105.16
N ILE A 511 79.56 -73.55 106.37
CA ILE A 511 80.02 -72.66 107.45
C ILE A 511 81.54 -72.48 107.35
N GLU A 512 82.30 -73.59 107.26
CA GLU A 512 83.77 -73.57 107.08
C GLU A 512 84.19 -72.74 105.84
N ALA A 513 83.40 -72.76 104.77
CA ALA A 513 83.66 -71.99 103.55
C ALA A 513 83.35 -70.48 103.67
N LYS A 514 82.49 -70.04 104.60
CA LYS A 514 82.05 -68.63 104.69
C LYS A 514 82.94 -67.75 105.54
N GLU A 515 83.63 -68.33 106.52
CA GLU A 515 84.68 -67.61 107.25
C GLU A 515 85.81 -67.18 106.30
N ALA A 516 86.13 -68.01 105.29
CA ALA A 516 87.17 -67.73 104.28
C ALA A 516 86.75 -66.77 103.13
N GLN A 517 85.48 -66.38 103.01
CA GLN A 517 85.02 -65.51 101.90
C GLN A 517 84.74 -64.05 102.29
N LEU A 518 84.70 -63.72 103.59
CA LEU A 518 84.48 -62.34 104.03
C LEU A 518 85.70 -61.44 103.79
N GLU A 519 86.92 -61.98 103.88
CA GLU A 519 88.16 -61.23 103.61
C GLU A 519 88.31 -60.77 102.15
N ALA A 520 87.56 -61.34 101.21
CA ALA A 520 87.75 -61.13 99.76
C ALA A 520 86.73 -60.19 99.09
N ARG A 521 85.79 -59.59 99.83
CA ARG A 521 84.67 -58.81 99.24
C ARG A 521 84.76 -57.29 99.34
N GLU A 522 85.76 -56.74 100.04
CA GLU A 522 85.86 -55.30 100.25
C GLU A 522 86.46 -54.52 99.06
N GLU A 523 87.20 -55.18 98.15
CA GLU A 523 87.99 -54.50 97.10
C GLU A 523 87.21 -54.11 95.81
N ALA A 524 86.04 -54.69 95.55
CA ALA A 524 85.48 -54.75 94.17
C ALA A 524 84.48 -53.64 93.76
N VAL A 525 84.07 -52.74 94.67
CA VAL A 525 82.87 -51.88 94.48
C VAL A 525 83.13 -50.60 93.64
N ALA A 526 84.38 -50.32 93.25
CA ALA A 526 84.82 -48.97 92.90
C ALA A 526 84.65 -48.47 91.44
N GLN A 527 84.00 -49.20 90.51
CA GLN A 527 84.21 -48.98 89.05
C GLN A 527 82.97 -48.91 88.12
N GLN A 528 81.78 -48.46 88.54
CA GLN A 528 80.55 -48.49 87.69
C GLN A 528 79.71 -47.19 87.58
N LEU A 529 80.33 -46.01 87.36
CA LEU A 529 79.57 -44.74 87.16
C LEU A 529 80.24 -43.79 86.12
N SER A 530 79.90 -43.86 84.82
CA SER A 530 80.51 -42.92 83.83
C SER A 530 79.84 -42.65 82.46
N ALA A 531 78.82 -43.40 81.96
CA ALA A 531 78.52 -43.42 80.51
C ALA A 531 77.03 -43.34 80.10
N VAL A 532 76.32 -42.25 80.43
CA VAL A 532 74.84 -42.14 80.23
C VAL A 532 74.39 -40.72 79.76
N ALA A 533 75.21 -39.93 79.05
CA ALA A 533 75.03 -38.46 79.03
C ALA A 533 74.94 -37.70 77.67
N GLU A 534 75.11 -38.31 76.49
CA GLU A 534 75.50 -37.54 75.27
C GLU A 534 74.58 -37.60 74.02
N ALA A 535 73.31 -38.06 74.10
CA ALA A 535 72.53 -38.43 72.90
C ALA A 535 71.37 -37.51 72.45
N GLU A 536 70.98 -36.47 73.20
CA GLU A 536 69.58 -35.98 73.18
C GLU A 536 69.29 -34.66 72.41
N VAL A 537 70.27 -34.05 71.73
CA VAL A 537 70.21 -32.59 71.40
C VAL A 537 69.84 -32.22 69.95
N ILE A 538 70.01 -33.08 68.95
CA ILE A 538 70.19 -32.64 67.53
C ILE A 538 68.89 -32.44 66.71
N LEU A 539 67.72 -32.93 67.15
CA LEU A 539 66.53 -33.09 66.28
C LEU A 539 65.52 -31.91 66.23
N SER A 540 65.88 -30.70 66.69
CA SER A 540 64.90 -29.63 66.95
C SER A 540 64.90 -28.41 65.99
N GLU A 541 65.94 -28.19 65.17
CA GLU A 541 66.17 -26.85 64.57
C GLU A 541 65.64 -26.62 63.14
N GLU A 542 65.42 -27.65 62.30
CA GLU A 542 65.19 -27.42 60.86
C GLU A 542 63.75 -27.05 60.47
N LYS A 543 62.74 -27.33 61.30
CA LYS A 543 61.31 -27.21 60.92
C LYS A 543 60.83 -25.76 60.71
N ALA A 544 61.58 -24.75 61.16
CA ALA A 544 61.11 -23.36 61.30
C ALA A 544 61.40 -22.41 60.11
N LYS A 545 61.79 -22.92 58.93
CA LYS A 545 62.33 -22.08 57.82
C LYS A 545 61.54 -22.04 56.50
N LEU A 546 60.38 -22.71 56.40
CA LEU A 546 59.63 -22.82 55.13
C LEU A 546 58.33 -21.99 55.04
N GLU A 547 57.75 -21.56 56.16
CA GLU A 547 56.40 -20.94 56.16
C GLU A 547 56.39 -19.43 55.78
N LEU A 548 57.55 -18.81 55.56
CA LEU A 548 57.70 -17.35 55.49
C LEU A 548 57.97 -16.78 54.07
N LYS A 549 57.50 -17.43 53.00
CA LYS A 549 57.83 -17.04 51.60
C LYS A 549 56.70 -17.07 50.56
N MET A 550 55.44 -17.28 50.94
CA MET A 550 54.31 -17.38 50.00
C MET A 550 53.17 -16.37 50.22
N LEU A 551 53.40 -15.28 50.95
CA LEU A 551 52.35 -14.30 51.30
C LEU A 551 52.63 -12.84 50.87
N GLU A 552 53.66 -12.59 50.05
CA GLU A 552 54.02 -11.25 49.56
C GLU A 552 54.20 -11.18 48.03
N VAL A 553 53.10 -11.18 47.27
CA VAL A 553 52.83 -10.24 46.14
C VAL A 553 51.30 -10.19 45.94
N ALA A 554 50.73 -8.99 45.87
CA ALA A 554 49.31 -8.72 45.68
C ALA A 554 49.05 -8.02 44.32
N PRO A 555 47.80 -7.97 43.79
CA PRO A 555 47.54 -7.66 42.38
C PRO A 555 47.30 -6.17 42.07
N LYS A 556 47.37 -5.77 40.78
CA LYS A 556 46.55 -4.71 40.11
C LYS A 556 46.89 -4.48 38.63
N MET A 557 46.03 -3.66 37.98
CA MET A 557 46.07 -3.10 36.59
C MET A 557 45.37 -3.93 35.48
N THR A 558 44.59 -3.36 34.55
CA THR A 558 43.38 -2.48 34.67
C THR A 558 42.66 -2.38 33.31
N ALA A 559 41.32 -2.35 33.30
CA ALA A 559 40.50 -2.31 32.08
C ALA A 559 40.36 -0.90 31.45
N VAL A 560 41.46 -0.30 30.98
CA VAL A 560 41.50 1.09 30.45
C VAL A 560 41.91 1.19 28.96
N GLU A 561 42.28 0.07 28.34
CA GLU A 561 42.90 0.08 27.00
C GLU A 561 41.94 -0.30 25.85
N LEU A 562 40.83 -1.00 26.14
CA LEU A 562 39.83 -1.41 25.15
C LEU A 562 38.90 -0.27 24.68
N GLU A 563 38.70 0.80 25.46
CA GLU A 563 37.83 1.92 25.06
C GLU A 563 38.38 2.73 23.87
N ARG A 564 39.66 2.58 23.52
CA ARG A 564 40.31 3.40 22.49
C ARG A 564 39.98 2.95 21.06
N GLU A 565 39.86 1.64 20.81
CA GLU A 565 39.62 1.11 19.44
C GLU A 565 38.18 1.32 18.95
N VAL A 566 37.22 1.48 19.86
CA VAL A 566 35.82 1.83 19.52
C VAL A 566 35.69 3.26 18.97
N THR A 567 36.66 4.14 19.25
CA THR A 567 36.62 5.55 18.81
C THR A 567 37.15 5.75 17.39
N THR A 568 38.11 4.95 16.93
CA THR A 568 38.68 5.05 15.58
C THR A 568 37.73 4.55 14.50
N LEU A 569 37.04 3.42 14.72
CA LEU A 569 36.10 2.85 13.75
C LEU A 569 34.87 3.73 13.49
N ARG A 570 34.50 4.63 14.43
CA ARG A 570 33.42 5.62 14.23
C ARG A 570 33.83 6.81 13.36
N ALA A 571 35.13 7.08 13.17
CA ALA A 571 35.61 8.21 12.38
C ALA A 571 35.57 7.97 10.86
N GLU A 572 35.42 6.72 10.42
CA GLU A 572 35.45 6.37 8.99
C GLU A 572 34.04 6.26 8.39
N LEU A 573 33.03 5.93 9.21
CA LEU A 573 31.62 5.85 8.82
C LEU A 573 31.01 7.19 8.40
N GLU A 574 31.52 8.32 8.90
CA GLU A 574 31.06 9.66 8.50
C GLU A 574 31.66 10.14 7.17
N ARG A 575 32.75 9.54 6.68
CA ARG A 575 33.37 9.95 5.40
C ARG A 575 32.56 9.51 4.18
N THR A 576 31.78 8.43 4.28
CA THR A 576 30.96 7.90 3.16
C THR A 576 29.64 8.66 2.99
N LYS A 577 29.06 9.22 4.06
CA LYS A 577 27.83 10.04 4.00
C LYS A 577 27.99 11.32 3.16
N ALA A 578 29.21 11.87 3.11
CA ALA A 578 29.49 13.11 2.37
C ALA A 578 29.38 12.98 0.84
N ALA A 579 29.42 11.76 0.29
CA ALA A 579 29.38 11.53 -1.16
C ALA A 579 27.96 11.60 -1.78
N ALA A 580 26.91 11.36 -1.00
CA ALA A 580 25.54 11.26 -1.52
C ALA A 580 24.91 12.61 -1.89
N ASN A 581 25.26 13.68 -1.16
CA ASN A 581 24.59 14.99 -1.28
C ASN A 581 24.99 15.81 -2.52
N ALA A 582 25.91 15.32 -3.36
CA ALA A 582 26.34 16.02 -4.58
C ALA A 582 25.43 15.76 -5.80
N ALA A 583 24.58 14.72 -5.78
CA ALA A 583 23.86 14.25 -6.97
C ALA A 583 22.60 15.05 -7.31
N MET A 584 21.89 15.61 -6.33
CA MET A 584 20.57 16.25 -6.56
C MET A 584 20.63 17.68 -7.11
N ALA A 585 21.82 18.29 -7.24
CA ALA A 585 21.96 19.69 -7.66
C ALA A 585 21.88 19.93 -9.18
N ASN A 586 21.93 18.89 -10.03
CA ASN A 586 22.05 19.04 -11.48
C ASN A 586 20.72 18.98 -12.27
N ALA A 587 19.60 18.59 -11.65
CA ALA A 587 18.33 18.39 -12.38
C ALA A 587 17.58 19.69 -12.73
N ASP A 588 17.76 20.77 -11.95
CA ASP A 588 16.94 22.00 -12.05
C ASP A 588 17.41 22.99 -13.15
N MET A 589 18.53 22.70 -13.81
CA MET A 589 19.14 23.55 -14.85
C MET A 589 18.69 23.24 -16.28
N GLU A 590 18.04 22.09 -16.52
CA GLU A 590 17.60 21.68 -17.87
C GLU A 590 16.13 22.00 -18.19
N ARG A 591 15.30 22.33 -17.18
CA ARG A 591 13.91 22.77 -17.41
C ARG A 591 13.85 24.17 -18.03
N ARG A 592 14.64 25.12 -17.52
CA ARG A 592 14.66 26.54 -17.94
C ARG A 592 15.29 26.81 -19.34
N ARG A 593 15.56 25.78 -20.15
CA ARG A 593 16.19 25.91 -21.49
C ARG A 593 15.31 25.51 -22.67
N ARG A 594 14.05 25.14 -22.42
CA ARG A 594 13.13 24.61 -23.47
C ARG A 594 11.94 25.53 -23.79
N GLU A 595 11.86 26.72 -23.20
CA GLU A 595 10.68 27.61 -23.28
C GLU A 595 10.91 28.90 -24.12
N GLU A 596 12.12 29.14 -24.66
CA GLU A 596 12.47 30.39 -25.36
C GLU A 596 12.50 30.29 -26.91
N MET A 597 12.08 29.18 -27.53
CA MET A 597 12.32 28.90 -28.95
C MET A 597 11.12 28.28 -29.71
N ALA A 598 10.20 29.11 -30.24
CA ALA A 598 9.55 28.95 -31.56
C ALA A 598 8.49 30.04 -31.85
N GLY A 599 8.44 30.56 -33.09
CA GLY A 599 7.32 31.37 -33.57
C GLY A 599 7.51 32.02 -34.95
N SER A 600 6.40 32.56 -35.49
CA SER A 600 6.24 33.41 -36.70
C SER A 600 6.09 32.77 -38.10
N SER A 601 5.34 33.49 -38.97
CA SER A 601 5.07 33.27 -40.41
C SER A 601 4.22 32.04 -40.83
N GLY A 602 3.40 32.09 -41.90
CA GLY A 602 2.96 33.27 -42.68
C GLY A 602 2.47 32.94 -44.11
N GLU A 603 1.18 33.22 -44.38
CA GLU A 603 0.50 33.49 -45.69
C GLU A 603 0.61 32.48 -46.86
N ASP A 604 -0.51 32.19 -47.55
CA ASP A 604 -0.77 32.53 -48.97
C ASP A 604 -2.06 31.86 -49.57
N ALA A 605 -2.67 32.55 -50.55
CA ALA A 605 -3.65 32.10 -51.58
C ALA A 605 -4.91 31.26 -51.23
N HIS A 606 -6.11 31.81 -51.51
CA HIS A 606 -7.43 31.13 -51.37
C HIS A 606 -8.48 31.62 -52.38
N ALA A 607 -9.11 30.71 -53.16
CA ALA A 607 -10.19 31.08 -54.10
C ALA A 607 -11.04 29.91 -54.67
N SER A 608 -11.62 29.00 -53.86
CA SER A 608 -12.58 28.00 -54.38
C SER A 608 -13.65 27.45 -53.41
N GLU A 609 -13.62 27.82 -52.13
CA GLU A 609 -14.12 26.93 -51.07
C GLU A 609 -15.42 27.37 -50.38
N THR A 610 -15.94 28.57 -50.67
CA THR A 610 -17.12 29.14 -49.99
C THR A 610 -18.47 28.48 -50.33
N LYS A 611 -18.47 27.44 -51.17
CA LYS A 611 -19.57 26.46 -51.24
C LYS A 611 -19.30 25.17 -50.45
N ARG A 612 -18.04 24.71 -50.42
CA ARG A 612 -17.65 23.50 -49.67
C ARG A 612 -17.66 23.72 -48.17
N SER A 613 -17.39 24.92 -47.67
CA SER A 613 -17.31 25.18 -46.22
C SER A 613 -18.61 24.96 -45.43
N ARG A 614 -19.77 24.80 -46.10
CA ARG A 614 -21.03 24.40 -45.45
C ARG A 614 -21.17 22.87 -45.41
N GLU A 615 -20.99 22.23 -46.57
CA GLU A 615 -20.91 20.77 -46.70
C GLU A 615 -19.79 20.18 -45.83
N ALA A 616 -18.69 20.90 -45.63
CA ALA A 616 -17.55 20.50 -44.82
C ALA A 616 -17.83 20.55 -43.32
N ILE A 617 -18.61 21.52 -42.80
CA ILE A 617 -18.97 21.54 -41.38
C ILE A 617 -20.04 20.47 -41.08
N GLU A 618 -20.95 20.23 -42.02
CA GLU A 618 -21.94 19.15 -41.93
C GLU A 618 -21.28 17.77 -42.05
N ASN A 619 -20.27 17.61 -42.93
CA ASN A 619 -19.44 16.39 -43.00
C ASN A 619 -18.49 16.25 -41.81
N GLU A 620 -17.81 17.30 -41.35
CA GLU A 620 -16.89 17.26 -40.20
C GLU A 620 -17.65 16.91 -38.91
N THR A 621 -18.88 17.43 -38.72
CA THR A 621 -19.72 16.99 -37.59
C THR A 621 -20.37 15.61 -37.79
N ALA A 622 -20.41 15.06 -39.00
CA ALA A 622 -20.77 13.67 -39.25
C ALA A 622 -19.57 12.71 -39.11
N GLU A 623 -18.38 13.16 -39.48
CA GLU A 623 -17.11 12.44 -39.37
C GLU A 623 -16.60 12.42 -37.93
N LEU A 624 -16.80 13.49 -37.15
CA LEU A 624 -16.59 13.49 -35.70
C LEU A 624 -17.61 12.60 -34.97
N ARG A 625 -18.87 12.51 -35.43
CA ARG A 625 -19.82 11.52 -34.90
C ARG A 625 -19.39 10.10 -35.24
N ARG A 626 -19.02 9.80 -36.49
CA ARG A 626 -18.47 8.49 -36.87
C ARG A 626 -17.15 8.17 -36.18
N ALA A 627 -16.33 9.18 -35.87
CA ALA A 627 -15.08 9.00 -35.13
C ALA A 627 -15.37 8.68 -33.66
N ASN A 628 -16.37 9.33 -33.04
CA ASN A 628 -16.88 8.93 -31.73
C ASN A 628 -17.50 7.52 -31.78
N GLU A 629 -18.40 7.23 -32.71
CA GLU A 629 -18.98 5.88 -32.89
C GLU A 629 -17.90 4.81 -33.09
N LEU A 630 -16.82 5.11 -33.82
CA LEU A 630 -15.64 4.23 -33.98
C LEU A 630 -14.74 4.19 -32.74
N LEU A 631 -14.71 5.22 -31.90
CA LEU A 631 -14.03 5.22 -30.61
C LEU A 631 -14.84 4.43 -29.59
N ASP A 632 -16.16 4.62 -29.49
CA ASP A 632 -17.08 3.87 -28.64
C ASP A 632 -17.09 2.38 -29.03
N LEU A 633 -17.08 2.06 -30.33
CA LEU A 633 -16.88 0.69 -30.84
C LEU A 633 -15.48 0.15 -30.49
N ARG A 634 -14.45 0.99 -30.48
CA ARG A 634 -13.08 0.57 -30.15
C ARG A 634 -12.83 0.47 -28.65
N GLU A 635 -13.50 1.24 -27.82
CA GLU A 635 -13.53 1.11 -26.37
C GLU A 635 -14.30 -0.14 -25.98
N SER A 636 -15.46 -0.43 -26.59
CA SER A 636 -16.14 -1.72 -26.38
C SER A 636 -15.36 -2.93 -26.93
N GLU A 637 -14.64 -2.80 -28.05
CA GLU A 637 -13.72 -3.84 -28.52
C GLU A 637 -12.50 -3.99 -27.59
N LEU A 638 -11.95 -2.91 -27.04
CA LEU A 638 -10.85 -2.95 -26.07
C LEU A 638 -11.30 -3.53 -24.74
N MET A 639 -12.45 -3.13 -24.20
CA MET A 639 -13.07 -3.72 -23.00
C MET A 639 -13.35 -5.22 -23.22
N SER A 640 -13.84 -5.61 -24.40
CA SER A 640 -14.04 -7.03 -24.73
C SER A 640 -12.72 -7.80 -24.79
N ARG A 641 -11.63 -7.19 -25.26
CA ARG A 641 -10.28 -7.78 -25.28
C ARG A 641 -9.63 -7.78 -23.90
N GLU A 642 -9.88 -6.78 -23.07
CA GLU A 642 -9.37 -6.67 -21.70
C GLU A 642 -10.06 -7.69 -20.79
N ASN A 643 -11.38 -7.88 -20.93
CA ASN A 643 -12.11 -8.98 -20.32
C ASN A 643 -11.60 -10.35 -20.81
N ALA A 644 -11.40 -10.53 -22.12
CA ALA A 644 -10.84 -11.79 -22.65
C ALA A 644 -9.40 -12.06 -22.18
N LEU A 645 -8.58 -11.02 -22.01
CA LEU A 645 -7.25 -11.13 -21.42
C LEU A 645 -7.32 -11.42 -19.92
N ALA A 646 -8.30 -10.89 -19.19
CA ALA A 646 -8.54 -11.24 -17.80
C ALA A 646 -8.99 -12.71 -17.66
N ASP A 647 -9.91 -13.18 -18.50
CA ASP A 647 -10.29 -14.60 -18.59
C ASP A 647 -9.07 -15.49 -18.92
N GLU A 648 -8.18 -15.05 -19.83
CA GLU A 648 -6.92 -15.74 -20.11
C GLU A 648 -5.92 -15.68 -18.95
N PHE A 649 -5.82 -14.57 -18.20
CA PHE A 649 -4.96 -14.47 -17.01
C PHE A 649 -5.48 -15.35 -15.88
N ASP A 650 -6.77 -15.28 -15.52
CA ASP A 650 -7.37 -16.16 -14.51
C ASP A 650 -7.23 -17.63 -14.92
N ARG A 651 -7.30 -17.94 -16.22
CA ARG A 651 -7.05 -19.28 -16.75
C ARG A 651 -5.58 -19.67 -16.62
N LEU A 652 -4.65 -18.78 -16.94
CA LEU A 652 -3.21 -19.01 -16.80
C LEU A 652 -2.79 -19.16 -15.35
N GLU A 653 -3.39 -18.44 -14.40
CA GLU A 653 -3.20 -18.65 -12.97
C GLU A 653 -3.74 -20.03 -12.54
N ARG A 654 -4.95 -20.40 -12.98
CA ARG A 654 -5.53 -21.74 -12.75
C ARG A 654 -4.68 -22.87 -13.37
N GLU A 655 -4.03 -22.63 -14.52
CA GLU A 655 -3.10 -23.58 -15.13
C GLU A 655 -1.73 -23.57 -14.42
N MET A 656 -1.25 -22.42 -13.94
CA MET A 656 0.01 -22.29 -13.20
C MET A 656 -0.05 -22.96 -11.82
N VAL A 657 -1.17 -22.82 -11.09
CA VAL A 657 -1.41 -23.56 -9.84
C VAL A 657 -1.39 -25.07 -10.10
N ARG A 658 -2.03 -25.55 -11.18
CA ARG A 658 -1.93 -26.96 -11.60
C ARG A 658 -0.50 -27.36 -11.95
N PHE A 659 0.31 -26.49 -12.56
CA PHE A 659 1.72 -26.76 -12.81
C PHE A 659 2.55 -26.80 -11.51
N GLU A 660 2.25 -25.97 -10.51
CA GLU A 660 2.90 -26.07 -9.20
C GLU A 660 2.53 -27.36 -8.47
N ASP A 661 1.26 -27.79 -8.51
CA ASP A 661 0.83 -29.05 -7.91
C ASP A 661 1.33 -30.28 -8.67
N LEU A 662 1.33 -30.27 -10.00
CA LEU A 662 1.99 -31.30 -10.81
C LEU A 662 3.50 -31.35 -10.53
N ARG A 663 4.14 -30.18 -10.34
CA ARG A 663 5.55 -30.11 -9.95
C ARG A 663 5.78 -30.65 -8.54
N ARG A 664 4.92 -30.35 -7.56
CA ARG A 664 4.97 -30.97 -6.21
C ARG A 664 4.86 -32.49 -6.32
N CYS A 665 3.88 -32.99 -7.06
CA CYS A 665 3.72 -34.42 -7.33
C CYS A 665 4.95 -35.05 -8.00
N VAL A 666 5.61 -34.35 -8.93
CA VAL A 666 6.86 -34.82 -9.58
C VAL A 666 8.05 -34.76 -8.62
N ASP A 667 8.21 -33.68 -7.84
CA ASP A 667 9.28 -33.52 -6.86
C ASP A 667 9.14 -34.55 -5.71
N ASP A 668 7.92 -34.84 -5.26
CA ASP A 668 7.64 -35.87 -4.24
C ASP A 668 7.77 -37.30 -4.80
N ARG A 669 7.40 -37.55 -6.06
CA ARG A 669 7.66 -38.83 -6.72
C ARG A 669 9.15 -39.03 -7.02
N ALA A 670 9.90 -37.96 -7.31
CA ALA A 670 11.34 -38.00 -7.43
C ALA A 670 12.02 -38.27 -6.07
N ARG A 671 11.51 -37.71 -4.97
CA ARG A 671 11.92 -38.10 -3.60
C ARG A 671 11.65 -39.59 -3.35
N GLN A 672 10.46 -40.10 -3.67
CA GLN A 672 10.16 -41.53 -3.56
C GLN A 672 11.12 -42.40 -4.38
N MET A 673 11.42 -42.03 -5.63
CA MET A 673 12.38 -42.75 -6.48
C MET A 673 13.82 -42.69 -5.96
N GLN A 674 14.23 -41.59 -5.30
CA GLN A 674 15.51 -41.51 -4.59
C GLN A 674 15.54 -42.42 -3.34
N PHE A 675 14.42 -42.58 -2.63
CA PHE A 675 14.31 -43.54 -1.53
C PHE A 675 14.22 -45.00 -1.99
N SER A 676 13.69 -45.28 -3.18
CA SER A 676 13.56 -46.65 -3.73
C SER A 676 14.76 -47.13 -4.56
N GLY A 677 15.78 -46.30 -4.77
CA GLY A 677 16.97 -46.59 -5.61
C GLY A 677 17.94 -47.66 -5.09
N GLY A 678 17.46 -48.63 -4.29
CA GLY A 678 18.29 -49.60 -3.56
C GLY A 678 17.92 -51.09 -3.74
N MET A 679 16.95 -51.43 -4.58
CA MET A 679 16.50 -52.83 -4.78
C MET A 679 16.55 -53.24 -6.26
N SER A 680 17.48 -54.13 -6.62
CA SER A 680 17.71 -54.60 -7.99
C SER A 680 17.37 -56.09 -8.17
N SER A 681 16.09 -56.43 -8.39
CA SER A 681 15.67 -57.79 -8.76
C SER A 681 14.21 -57.92 -9.26
N VAL A 682 13.77 -57.14 -10.27
CA VAL A 682 12.46 -57.32 -10.92
C VAL A 682 12.52 -56.99 -12.42
N ASP A 683 13.16 -57.85 -13.23
CA ASP A 683 13.42 -57.53 -14.65
C ASP A 683 12.19 -57.66 -15.58
N GLU A 684 11.05 -58.20 -15.12
CA GLU A 684 9.82 -58.33 -15.94
C GLU A 684 8.83 -57.15 -15.73
N ASP A 685 8.53 -56.74 -14.48
CA ASP A 685 7.68 -55.55 -14.23
C ASP A 685 8.37 -54.24 -14.65
N VAL A 686 9.70 -54.21 -14.70
CA VAL A 686 10.47 -53.01 -15.09
C VAL A 686 10.26 -52.65 -16.56
N ASP A 687 10.03 -53.60 -17.48
CA ASP A 687 9.79 -53.25 -18.90
C ASP A 687 8.38 -52.68 -19.11
N ASP A 688 7.36 -53.16 -18.39
CA ASP A 688 6.02 -52.55 -18.39
C ASP A 688 6.02 -51.18 -17.66
N PHE A 689 6.77 -51.03 -16.56
CA PHE A 689 6.97 -49.72 -15.93
C PHE A 689 7.72 -48.75 -16.85
N MET A 690 8.79 -49.18 -17.52
CA MET A 690 9.61 -48.34 -18.41
C MET A 690 8.91 -48.03 -19.74
N THR A 691 7.99 -48.87 -20.22
CA THR A 691 7.13 -48.52 -21.37
C THR A 691 6.01 -47.57 -20.97
N SER A 692 5.41 -47.74 -19.79
CA SER A 692 4.48 -46.78 -19.19
C SER A 692 5.13 -45.41 -18.96
N GLU A 693 6.32 -45.37 -18.35
CA GLU A 693 7.06 -44.13 -18.11
C GLU A 693 7.55 -43.49 -19.42
N ARG A 694 7.97 -44.28 -20.42
CA ARG A 694 8.25 -43.76 -21.77
C ARG A 694 7.00 -43.20 -22.45
N ALA A 695 5.82 -43.79 -22.26
CA ALA A 695 4.56 -43.25 -22.78
C ALA A 695 4.24 -41.90 -22.12
N ALA A 696 4.27 -41.83 -20.79
CA ALA A 696 4.04 -40.59 -20.05
C ALA A 696 5.07 -39.49 -20.38
N VAL A 697 6.36 -39.84 -20.51
CA VAL A 697 7.40 -38.89 -20.93
C VAL A 697 7.24 -38.44 -22.38
N MET A 698 6.73 -39.30 -23.28
CA MET A 698 6.37 -38.90 -24.64
C MET A 698 5.10 -38.03 -24.68
N GLU A 699 4.15 -38.25 -23.79
CA GLU A 699 2.92 -37.45 -23.65
C GLU A 699 3.23 -36.06 -23.09
N ILE A 700 3.92 -35.96 -21.95
CA ILE A 700 4.46 -34.70 -21.39
C ILE A 700 5.33 -33.97 -22.43
N ARG A 701 6.10 -34.70 -23.25
CA ARG A 701 6.88 -34.11 -24.35
C ARG A 701 5.99 -33.60 -25.48
N ALA A 702 4.93 -34.31 -25.86
CA ALA A 702 3.98 -33.87 -26.86
C ALA A 702 3.23 -32.61 -26.39
N GLU A 703 2.78 -32.58 -25.14
CA GLU A 703 2.21 -31.39 -24.49
C GLU A 703 3.21 -30.22 -24.47
N ALA A 704 4.45 -30.45 -24.04
CA ALA A 704 5.49 -29.42 -24.06
C ALA A 704 5.89 -28.97 -25.48
N GLU A 705 5.77 -29.83 -26.50
CA GLU A 705 5.95 -29.44 -27.91
C GLU A 705 4.70 -28.73 -28.49
N GLN A 706 3.50 -29.00 -27.96
CA GLN A 706 2.26 -28.30 -28.30
C GLN A 706 2.19 -26.91 -27.66
N LEU A 707 2.56 -26.77 -26.39
CA LEU A 707 2.77 -25.49 -25.71
C LEU A 707 3.85 -24.65 -26.41
N ARG A 708 4.90 -25.27 -26.95
CA ARG A 708 5.91 -24.59 -27.79
C ARG A 708 5.41 -24.24 -29.20
N ARG A 709 4.26 -24.75 -29.65
CA ARG A 709 3.60 -24.32 -30.89
C ARG A 709 2.66 -23.15 -30.60
N THR A 710 1.75 -23.29 -29.64
CA THR A 710 0.86 -22.19 -29.23
C THR A 710 1.66 -20.97 -28.79
N ALA A 711 2.69 -21.13 -27.96
CA ALA A 711 3.55 -20.00 -27.56
C ALA A 711 4.30 -19.35 -28.74
N ARG A 712 4.55 -20.06 -29.85
CA ARG A 712 5.09 -19.45 -31.08
C ARG A 712 4.00 -18.77 -31.89
N GLU A 713 2.82 -19.36 -31.99
CA GLU A 713 1.64 -18.79 -32.66
C GLU A 713 1.21 -17.48 -31.97
N HIS A 714 1.20 -17.43 -30.63
CA HIS A 714 1.00 -16.18 -29.87
C HIS A 714 2.12 -15.15 -30.08
N LEU A 715 3.39 -15.57 -30.18
CA LEU A 715 4.52 -14.66 -30.43
C LEU A 715 4.52 -14.12 -31.87
N GLU A 716 4.11 -14.94 -32.83
CA GLU A 716 3.92 -14.55 -34.23
C GLU A 716 2.72 -13.60 -34.37
N ALA A 717 1.57 -13.92 -33.76
CA ALA A 717 0.42 -13.04 -33.67
C ALA A 717 0.74 -11.71 -32.94
N ALA A 718 1.55 -11.74 -31.88
CA ALA A 718 2.02 -10.53 -31.20
C ALA A 718 2.98 -9.70 -32.07
N MET A 719 3.82 -10.34 -32.90
CA MET A 719 4.63 -9.64 -33.89
C MET A 719 3.79 -9.09 -35.05
N GLU A 720 2.73 -9.77 -35.47
CA GLU A 720 1.79 -9.25 -36.47
C GLU A 720 0.95 -8.09 -35.91
N ALA A 721 0.48 -8.19 -34.67
CA ALA A 721 -0.17 -7.09 -33.95
C ALA A 721 0.78 -5.89 -33.76
N SER A 722 2.06 -6.13 -33.45
CA SER A 722 3.09 -5.08 -33.35
C SER A 722 3.40 -4.43 -34.70
N ARG A 723 3.46 -5.22 -35.79
CA ARG A 723 3.57 -4.70 -37.18
C ARG A 723 2.33 -3.90 -37.57
N ALA A 724 1.13 -4.38 -37.25
CA ALA A 724 -0.13 -3.66 -37.50
C ALA A 724 -0.22 -2.37 -36.68
N ALA A 725 0.22 -2.38 -35.42
CA ALA A 725 0.34 -1.17 -34.60
C ALA A 725 1.36 -0.19 -35.20
N HIS A 726 2.48 -0.66 -35.76
CA HIS A 726 3.42 0.19 -36.49
C HIS A 726 2.82 0.77 -37.78
N THR A 727 2.16 -0.03 -38.62
CA THR A 727 1.55 0.49 -39.86
C THR A 727 0.36 1.41 -39.59
N ILE A 728 -0.40 1.18 -38.52
CA ILE A 728 -1.41 2.10 -38.01
C ILE A 728 -0.74 3.39 -37.51
N ASN A 729 0.35 3.31 -36.74
CA ASN A 729 1.05 4.49 -36.25
C ASN A 729 1.71 5.30 -37.38
N ASP A 730 2.27 4.64 -38.41
CA ASP A 730 2.77 5.29 -39.62
C ASP A 730 1.63 5.93 -40.43
N ALA A 731 0.45 5.29 -40.50
CA ALA A 731 -0.74 5.86 -41.14
C ALA A 731 -1.32 7.03 -40.33
N CYS A 732 -1.29 6.98 -38.99
CA CYS A 732 -1.63 8.09 -38.11
C CYS A 732 -0.63 9.24 -38.28
N ALA A 733 0.68 8.98 -38.29
CA ALA A 733 1.71 9.99 -38.52
C ALA A 733 1.71 10.55 -39.96
N ALA A 734 1.16 9.82 -40.94
CA ALA A 734 0.86 10.33 -42.28
C ALA A 734 -0.39 11.21 -42.26
N SER A 735 -1.47 10.75 -41.61
CA SER A 735 -2.73 11.49 -41.40
C SER A 735 -2.51 12.79 -40.63
N GLU A 736 -1.67 12.81 -39.60
CA GLU A 736 -1.27 14.03 -38.87
C GLU A 736 -0.48 15.00 -39.76
N LYS A 737 0.40 14.51 -40.64
CA LYS A 737 1.12 15.36 -41.59
C LYS A 737 0.17 15.93 -42.64
N GLU A 738 -0.78 15.14 -43.11
CA GLU A 738 -1.78 15.55 -44.10
C GLU A 738 -2.81 16.51 -43.49
N GLY A 739 -3.32 16.20 -42.29
CA GLY A 739 -4.15 17.05 -41.45
C GLY A 739 -3.46 18.36 -41.06
N MET A 740 -2.18 18.34 -40.67
CA MET A 740 -1.42 19.57 -40.43
C MET A 740 -1.16 20.35 -41.73
N ALA A 741 -1.05 19.69 -42.89
CA ALA A 741 -1.00 20.34 -44.19
C ALA A 741 -2.37 20.85 -44.68
N ILE A 742 -3.47 20.31 -44.16
CA ILE A 742 -4.84 20.83 -44.33
C ILE A 742 -5.03 22.04 -43.41
N VAL A 743 -4.68 21.96 -42.12
CA VAL A 743 -4.77 23.08 -41.16
C VAL A 743 -3.90 24.26 -41.60
N ARG A 744 -2.68 24.04 -42.12
CA ARG A 744 -1.87 25.12 -42.73
C ARG A 744 -2.54 25.74 -43.95
N ARG A 745 -3.16 24.92 -44.81
CA ARG A 745 -4.02 25.41 -45.91
C ARG A 745 -5.15 26.27 -45.34
N VAL A 746 -6.01 25.72 -44.48
CA VAL A 746 -7.16 26.39 -43.86
C VAL A 746 -6.76 27.69 -43.12
N SER A 747 -5.59 27.73 -42.47
CA SER A 747 -5.09 28.93 -41.79
C SER A 747 -4.66 30.02 -42.78
N ASN A 748 -3.87 29.68 -43.80
CA ASN A 748 -3.54 30.59 -44.91
C ASN A 748 -4.81 31.08 -45.64
N ILE A 749 -5.79 30.19 -45.75
CA ILE A 749 -7.10 30.40 -46.35
C ILE A 749 -7.94 31.42 -45.57
N VAL A 750 -8.07 31.26 -44.26
CA VAL A 750 -8.75 32.21 -43.37
C VAL A 750 -8.03 33.56 -43.33
N ALA A 751 -6.69 33.56 -43.32
CA ALA A 751 -5.90 34.79 -43.39
C ALA A 751 -6.16 35.57 -44.70
N SER A 752 -6.18 34.87 -45.83
CA SER A 752 -6.52 35.44 -47.14
C SER A 752 -7.97 35.97 -47.19
N ALA A 753 -8.93 35.21 -46.65
CA ALA A 753 -10.32 35.65 -46.55
C ALA A 753 -10.47 36.93 -45.71
N LEU A 754 -9.75 37.04 -44.59
CA LEU A 754 -9.76 38.20 -43.71
C LEU A 754 -9.07 39.43 -44.33
N SER A 755 -8.00 39.25 -45.12
CA SER A 755 -7.36 40.36 -45.84
C SER A 755 -8.26 40.89 -46.96
N VAL A 756 -8.90 40.00 -47.72
CA VAL A 756 -9.91 40.36 -48.74
C VAL A 756 -11.12 41.03 -48.11
N ALA A 757 -11.62 40.55 -46.96
CA ALA A 757 -12.74 41.19 -46.25
C ALA A 757 -12.38 42.60 -45.75
N ARG A 758 -11.14 42.82 -45.26
CA ARG A 758 -10.65 44.16 -44.90
C ARG A 758 -10.52 45.08 -46.10
N ALA A 759 -9.91 44.60 -47.20
CA ALA A 759 -9.81 45.35 -48.45
C ALA A 759 -11.20 45.71 -49.01
N LYS A 760 -12.16 44.79 -48.97
CA LYS A 760 -13.57 45.04 -49.33
C LYS A 760 -14.21 46.09 -48.42
N GLY A 761 -13.94 46.02 -47.12
CA GLY A 761 -14.36 47.04 -46.15
C GLY A 761 -13.76 48.42 -46.45
N ASP A 762 -12.52 48.50 -46.92
CA ASP A 762 -11.85 49.75 -47.27
C ASP A 762 -12.26 50.29 -48.65
N GLU A 763 -12.58 49.42 -49.61
CA GLU A 763 -13.28 49.78 -50.85
C GLU A 763 -14.67 50.33 -50.55
N LEU A 764 -15.44 49.68 -49.67
CA LEU A 764 -16.77 50.15 -49.27
C LEU A 764 -16.68 51.45 -48.46
N ARG A 765 -15.67 51.63 -47.60
CA ARG A 765 -15.40 52.92 -46.92
C ARG A 765 -15.02 54.01 -47.90
N LYS A 766 -14.21 53.74 -48.94
CA LYS A 766 -13.91 54.70 -50.02
C LYS A 766 -15.10 55.00 -50.92
N ALA A 767 -15.94 54.00 -51.23
CA ALA A 767 -17.16 54.20 -52.00
C ALA A 767 -18.21 54.97 -51.21
N ALA A 768 -18.29 54.75 -49.89
CA ALA A 768 -19.11 55.54 -48.98
C ALA A 768 -18.58 56.97 -48.84
N SER A 769 -17.26 57.19 -48.69
CA SER A 769 -16.70 58.55 -48.66
C SER A 769 -16.96 59.27 -49.98
N GLN A 770 -16.63 58.69 -51.13
CA GLN A 770 -16.96 59.27 -52.44
C GLN A 770 -18.47 59.47 -52.67
N GLY A 771 -19.32 58.66 -52.04
CA GLY A 771 -20.77 58.81 -52.04
C GLY A 771 -21.28 59.92 -51.11
N VAL A 772 -20.52 60.27 -50.07
CA VAL A 772 -20.72 61.47 -49.24
C VAL A 772 -20.15 62.69 -49.96
N ASP A 773 -18.92 62.63 -50.47
CA ASP A 773 -18.27 63.71 -51.22
C ASP A 773 -19.15 64.17 -52.39
N ARG A 774 -19.64 63.25 -53.24
CA ARG A 774 -20.58 63.60 -54.33
C ARG A 774 -21.92 64.13 -53.85
N LYS A 775 -22.36 63.80 -52.63
CA LYS A 775 -23.57 64.39 -52.02
C LYS A 775 -23.27 65.78 -51.45
N MET A 776 -22.08 66.02 -50.91
CA MET A 776 -21.61 67.34 -50.50
C MET A 776 -21.42 68.24 -51.72
N ASP A 777 -20.75 67.78 -52.79
CA ASP A 777 -20.65 68.48 -54.07
C ASP A 777 -22.03 68.84 -54.65
N MET A 778 -22.99 67.90 -54.58
CA MET A 778 -24.37 68.13 -55.03
C MET A 778 -25.12 69.09 -54.12
N LEU A 779 -24.94 69.02 -52.79
CA LEU A 779 -25.52 69.94 -51.83
C LEU A 779 -24.92 71.34 -51.96
N ASP A 780 -23.62 71.47 -52.17
CA ASP A 780 -22.94 72.74 -52.40
C ASP A 780 -23.34 73.33 -53.76
N ALA A 781 -23.51 72.53 -54.81
CA ALA A 781 -24.09 72.98 -56.07
C ALA A 781 -25.57 73.40 -55.92
N GLN A 782 -26.36 72.71 -55.09
CA GLN A 782 -27.73 73.11 -54.77
C GLN A 782 -27.78 74.35 -53.89
N LEU A 783 -26.87 74.51 -52.93
CA LEU A 783 -26.73 75.70 -52.08
C LEU A 783 -26.22 76.90 -52.88
N GLU A 784 -25.31 76.70 -53.83
CA GLU A 784 -24.86 77.74 -54.75
C GLU A 784 -25.98 78.12 -55.73
N TYR A 785 -26.77 77.17 -56.22
CA TYR A 785 -27.97 77.44 -57.02
C TYR A 785 -29.03 78.19 -56.21
N VAL A 786 -29.30 77.79 -54.97
CA VAL A 786 -30.22 78.48 -54.05
C VAL A 786 -29.67 79.86 -53.66
N ALA A 787 -28.37 80.03 -53.49
CA ALA A 787 -27.75 81.32 -53.23
C ALA A 787 -27.80 82.24 -54.46
N LYS A 788 -27.63 81.71 -55.67
CA LYS A 788 -27.83 82.45 -56.93
C LYS A 788 -29.30 82.84 -57.11
N ALA A 789 -30.23 81.90 -56.93
CA ALA A 789 -31.68 82.14 -57.00
C ALA A 789 -32.14 83.13 -55.93
N LYS A 790 -31.59 83.06 -54.72
CA LYS A 790 -31.82 84.04 -53.64
C LYS A 790 -31.22 85.39 -53.98
N ALA A 791 -30.00 85.48 -54.49
CA ALA A 791 -29.39 86.75 -54.90
C ALA A 791 -30.12 87.38 -56.11
N ASP A 792 -30.70 86.58 -56.99
CA ASP A 792 -31.57 87.01 -58.09
C ASP A 792 -32.95 87.47 -57.56
N LEU A 793 -33.49 86.80 -56.54
CA LEU A 793 -34.68 87.26 -55.81
C LEU A 793 -34.41 88.57 -55.07
N ASP A 794 -33.33 88.68 -54.29
CA ASP A 794 -32.91 89.89 -53.58
C ASP A 794 -32.63 91.04 -54.56
N ARG A 795 -32.07 90.77 -55.76
CA ARG A 795 -31.93 91.77 -56.84
C ARG A 795 -33.27 92.14 -57.48
N ARG A 796 -34.21 91.20 -57.65
CA ARG A 796 -35.58 91.49 -58.09
C ARG A 796 -36.36 92.29 -57.05
N ASP A 797 -36.23 91.98 -55.77
CA ASP A 797 -36.85 92.69 -54.66
C ASP A 797 -36.24 94.08 -54.48
N ALA A 798 -34.92 94.24 -54.61
CA ALA A 798 -34.28 95.55 -54.67
C ALA A 798 -34.77 96.36 -55.88
N SER A 799 -34.94 95.74 -57.06
CA SER A 799 -35.50 96.37 -58.25
C SER A 799 -36.99 96.74 -58.08
N LEU A 800 -37.80 95.90 -57.45
CA LEU A 800 -39.20 96.18 -57.14
C LEU A 800 -39.34 97.26 -56.04
N ARG A 801 -38.45 97.30 -55.06
CA ARG A 801 -38.38 98.37 -54.04
C ARG A 801 -37.91 99.68 -54.65
N ALA A 802 -36.93 99.68 -55.56
CA ALA A 802 -36.51 100.87 -56.31
C ALA A 802 -37.62 101.37 -57.26
N SER A 803 -38.22 100.47 -58.05
CA SER A 803 -39.32 100.78 -58.97
C SER A 803 -40.58 101.26 -58.25
N SER A 804 -40.94 100.67 -57.10
CA SER A 804 -42.04 101.17 -56.28
C SER A 804 -41.70 102.45 -55.51
N PHE A 805 -40.44 102.70 -55.15
CA PHE A 805 -39.99 103.98 -54.61
C PHE A 805 -40.06 105.08 -55.68
N GLU A 806 -39.59 104.82 -56.90
CA GLU A 806 -39.74 105.72 -58.05
C GLU A 806 -41.22 105.96 -58.40
N ALA A 807 -42.04 104.91 -58.48
CA ALA A 807 -43.47 105.05 -58.77
C ALA A 807 -44.20 105.83 -57.67
N ASN A 808 -43.86 105.62 -56.39
CA ASN A 808 -44.39 106.42 -55.29
C ASN A 808 -43.82 107.85 -55.26
N SER A 809 -42.59 108.08 -55.74
CA SER A 809 -42.01 109.41 -55.89
C SER A 809 -42.70 110.19 -57.01
N ARG A 810 -42.94 109.57 -58.17
CA ARG A 810 -43.69 110.13 -59.30
C ARG A 810 -45.13 110.43 -58.89
N ARG A 811 -45.83 109.47 -58.28
CA ARG A 811 -47.18 109.69 -57.71
C ARG A 811 -47.21 110.81 -56.67
N ARG A 812 -46.19 110.92 -55.79
CA ARG A 812 -46.11 112.03 -54.83
C ARG A 812 -45.94 113.38 -55.54
N ALA A 813 -45.06 113.48 -56.53
CA ALA A 813 -44.92 114.69 -57.35
C ALA A 813 -46.25 115.04 -58.04
N GLU A 814 -46.87 114.09 -58.74
CA GLU A 814 -48.17 114.23 -59.39
C GLU A 814 -49.27 114.70 -58.40
N THR A 815 -49.33 114.15 -57.19
CA THR A 815 -50.31 114.60 -56.16
C THR A 815 -50.03 116.00 -55.62
N VAL A 816 -48.76 116.42 -55.52
CA VAL A 816 -48.39 117.77 -55.09
C VAL A 816 -48.73 118.79 -56.18
N GLU A 817 -48.43 118.47 -57.44
CA GLU A 817 -48.73 119.31 -58.61
C GLU A 817 -50.24 119.48 -58.81
N ASN A 818 -51.02 118.39 -58.77
CA ASN A 818 -52.48 118.44 -58.80
C ASN A 818 -53.08 119.22 -57.60
N ALA A 819 -52.51 119.10 -56.39
CA ALA A 819 -52.95 119.88 -55.24
C ALA A 819 -52.66 121.38 -55.40
N GLN A 820 -51.57 121.75 -56.07
CA GLN A 820 -51.25 123.15 -56.40
C GLN A 820 -52.18 123.70 -57.49
N GLU A 821 -52.50 122.94 -58.55
CA GLU A 821 -53.52 123.33 -59.55
C GLU A 821 -54.91 123.51 -58.94
N LEU A 822 -55.33 122.61 -58.04
CA LEU A 822 -56.61 122.75 -57.35
C LEU A 822 -56.63 123.97 -56.42
N SER A 823 -55.50 124.31 -55.78
CA SER A 823 -55.37 125.53 -54.97
C SER A 823 -55.41 126.80 -55.83
N SER A 824 -54.80 126.83 -57.01
CA SER A 824 -54.81 128.00 -57.89
C SER A 824 -56.20 128.23 -58.50
N ARG A 825 -56.86 127.18 -59.01
CA ARG A 825 -58.25 127.24 -59.51
C ARG A 825 -59.24 127.67 -58.43
N ALA A 826 -59.08 127.21 -57.18
CA ALA A 826 -59.91 127.65 -56.06
C ALA A 826 -59.75 129.15 -55.75
N ARG A 827 -58.53 129.69 -55.81
CA ARG A 827 -58.26 131.14 -55.62
C ARG A 827 -58.84 131.98 -56.76
N ALA A 828 -58.66 131.56 -58.02
CA ALA A 828 -59.25 132.25 -59.17
C ALA A 828 -60.79 132.28 -59.10
N SER A 829 -61.42 131.15 -58.73
CA SER A 829 -62.87 131.06 -58.55
C SER A 829 -63.40 131.98 -57.44
N GLN A 830 -62.65 132.16 -56.35
CA GLN A 830 -63.04 133.09 -55.29
C GLN A 830 -62.86 134.56 -55.74
N LEU A 831 -61.72 134.91 -56.33
CA LEU A 831 -61.46 136.26 -56.83
C LEU A 831 -62.48 136.72 -57.88
N ARG A 832 -62.99 135.81 -58.72
CA ARG A 832 -64.10 136.13 -59.64
C ARG A 832 -65.36 136.60 -58.92
N LYS A 833 -65.79 135.92 -57.84
CA LYS A 833 -66.96 136.34 -57.05
C LYS A 833 -66.74 137.70 -56.41
N ASP A 834 -65.54 137.96 -55.92
CA ASP A 834 -65.21 139.22 -55.25
C ASP A 834 -65.15 140.39 -56.26
N VAL A 835 -64.64 140.15 -57.48
CA VAL A 835 -64.73 141.06 -58.64
C VAL A 835 -66.19 141.33 -59.03
N ASP A 836 -67.02 140.29 -59.15
CA ASP A 836 -68.44 140.44 -59.50
C ASP A 836 -69.19 141.29 -58.47
N VAL A 837 -68.99 141.00 -57.17
CA VAL A 837 -69.57 141.76 -56.05
C VAL A 837 -69.08 143.22 -56.02
N ALA A 838 -67.79 143.46 -56.26
CA ALA A 838 -67.25 144.83 -56.38
C ALA A 838 -67.86 145.58 -57.57
N SER A 839 -67.99 144.91 -58.72
CA SER A 839 -68.58 145.51 -59.94
C SER A 839 -70.07 145.85 -59.74
N ALA A 840 -70.82 145.01 -59.02
CA ALA A 840 -72.21 145.27 -58.66
C ALA A 840 -72.34 146.49 -57.74
N LYS A 841 -71.52 146.57 -56.67
CA LYS A 841 -71.48 147.73 -55.76
C LYS A 841 -71.12 149.03 -56.49
N LEU A 842 -70.17 148.99 -57.42
CA LEU A 842 -69.80 150.15 -58.23
C LEU A 842 -70.99 150.63 -59.09
N ARG A 843 -71.62 149.73 -59.86
CA ARG A 843 -72.79 150.07 -60.68
C ARG A 843 -73.96 150.60 -59.84
N GLU A 844 -74.22 150.02 -58.67
CA GLU A 844 -75.25 150.50 -57.76
C GLU A 844 -74.95 151.94 -57.29
N SER A 845 -73.71 152.20 -56.84
CA SER A 845 -73.29 153.55 -56.42
C SER A 845 -73.43 154.59 -57.54
N LEU A 846 -73.13 154.21 -58.80
CA LEU A 846 -73.25 155.10 -59.96
C LEU A 846 -74.69 155.22 -60.49
N ALA A 847 -75.59 154.30 -60.13
CA ALA A 847 -77.03 154.43 -60.34
C ALA A 847 -77.64 155.39 -59.31
N GLN A 848 -77.37 155.15 -58.01
CA GLN A 848 -77.74 156.05 -56.92
C GLN A 848 -77.20 157.48 -57.15
N GLY A 849 -76.00 157.60 -57.74
CA GLY A 849 -75.36 158.87 -58.08
C GLY A 849 -76.12 159.70 -59.10
N VAL A 850 -76.62 159.09 -60.19
CA VAL A 850 -77.46 159.80 -61.17
C VAL A 850 -78.74 160.29 -60.51
N SER A 851 -79.45 159.43 -59.77
CA SER A 851 -80.68 159.86 -59.08
C SER A 851 -80.43 160.94 -58.01
N ALA A 852 -79.23 161.00 -57.43
CA ALA A 852 -78.83 162.09 -56.53
C ALA A 852 -78.55 163.40 -57.30
N LEU A 853 -77.82 163.34 -58.42
CA LEU A 853 -77.52 164.50 -59.26
C LEU A 853 -78.77 165.06 -59.97
N GLU A 854 -79.72 164.20 -60.37
CA GLU A 854 -81.02 164.60 -60.91
C GLU A 854 -81.84 165.38 -59.86
N ARG A 855 -81.94 164.87 -58.62
CA ARG A 855 -82.56 165.61 -57.51
C ARG A 855 -81.84 166.93 -57.19
N ALA A 856 -80.52 166.99 -57.39
CA ALA A 856 -79.72 168.19 -57.15
C ALA A 856 -79.81 169.26 -58.27
N ALA A 857 -80.47 168.98 -59.39
CA ALA A 857 -80.48 169.86 -60.58
C ALA A 857 -81.10 171.25 -60.33
N GLY A 858 -82.04 171.37 -59.39
CA GLY A 858 -82.59 172.68 -58.97
C GLY A 858 -81.79 173.39 -57.86
N VAL A 859 -80.81 172.71 -57.26
CA VAL A 859 -80.11 173.15 -56.04
C VAL A 859 -78.64 173.51 -56.29
N CYS A 860 -77.94 172.79 -57.17
CA CYS A 860 -76.58 173.15 -57.56
C CYS A 860 -76.54 174.43 -58.44
N ALA A 861 -75.39 175.09 -58.48
CA ALA A 861 -75.12 176.10 -59.52
C ALA A 861 -74.93 175.40 -60.89
N PRO A 862 -75.39 175.98 -62.03
CA PRO A 862 -75.41 175.27 -63.31
C PRO A 862 -74.05 174.73 -63.77
N GLY A 863 -72.97 175.50 -63.62
CA GLY A 863 -71.61 175.06 -63.96
C GLY A 863 -71.11 173.91 -63.07
N ALA A 864 -71.44 173.93 -61.78
CA ALA A 864 -71.08 172.85 -60.85
C ALA A 864 -71.87 171.56 -61.13
N HIS A 865 -73.15 171.68 -61.51
CA HIS A 865 -73.99 170.54 -61.89
C HIS A 865 -73.45 169.85 -63.15
N LEU A 866 -73.08 170.63 -64.17
CA LEU A 866 -72.46 170.12 -65.40
C LEU A 866 -71.11 169.45 -65.13
N ALA A 867 -70.26 170.03 -64.26
CA ALA A 867 -68.97 169.44 -63.89
C ALA A 867 -69.14 168.12 -63.13
N LEU A 868 -70.03 168.06 -62.14
CA LEU A 868 -70.34 166.83 -61.40
C LEU A 868 -70.94 165.77 -62.32
N ARG A 869 -71.77 166.15 -63.30
CA ARG A 869 -72.34 165.23 -64.29
C ARG A 869 -71.25 164.63 -65.19
N ALA A 870 -70.36 165.45 -65.74
CA ALA A 870 -69.24 164.99 -66.55
C ALA A 870 -68.29 164.06 -65.77
N SER A 871 -68.07 164.32 -64.47
CA SER A 871 -67.32 163.45 -63.58
C SER A 871 -68.01 162.09 -63.37
N LEU A 872 -69.33 162.10 -63.12
CA LEU A 872 -70.15 160.89 -62.95
C LEU A 872 -70.21 160.04 -64.23
N ASP A 873 -70.35 160.67 -65.40
CA ASP A 873 -70.34 160.00 -66.69
C ASP A 873 -68.94 159.43 -67.01
N SER A 874 -67.85 160.06 -66.56
CA SER A 874 -66.49 159.48 -66.63
C SER A 874 -66.32 158.26 -65.71
N LEU A 875 -66.90 158.29 -64.50
CA LEU A 875 -66.89 157.14 -63.60
C LEU A 875 -67.71 155.96 -64.16
N ARG A 876 -68.84 156.25 -64.82
CA ARG A 876 -69.65 155.24 -65.55
C ARG A 876 -68.88 154.59 -66.68
N ALA A 877 -68.23 155.37 -67.55
CA ALA A 877 -67.41 154.83 -68.63
C ALA A 877 -66.27 153.91 -68.13
N ARG A 878 -65.67 154.23 -66.97
CA ARG A 878 -64.66 153.37 -66.31
C ARG A 878 -65.29 152.10 -65.73
N SER A 879 -66.42 152.25 -65.04
CA SER A 879 -67.21 151.12 -64.51
C SER A 879 -67.57 150.12 -65.60
N ASP A 880 -68.01 150.59 -66.77
CA ASP A 880 -68.41 149.71 -67.88
C ASP A 880 -67.22 149.00 -68.53
N HIS A 881 -66.02 149.61 -68.50
CA HIS A 881 -64.78 148.96 -68.92
C HIS A 881 -64.32 147.89 -67.91
N LEU A 882 -64.33 148.20 -66.61
CA LEU A 882 -63.97 147.26 -65.53
C LEU A 882 -65.03 146.17 -65.28
N SER A 883 -66.25 146.38 -65.79
CA SER A 883 -67.36 145.42 -65.73
C SER A 883 -67.23 144.24 -66.69
N ARG A 884 -66.28 144.27 -67.62
CA ARG A 884 -66.00 143.14 -68.51
C ARG A 884 -64.98 142.23 -67.82
N PRO A 885 -65.30 140.97 -67.51
CA PRO A 885 -64.34 140.06 -66.91
C PRO A 885 -63.16 139.81 -67.87
N PRO A 886 -61.93 139.61 -67.36
CA PRO A 886 -60.83 139.15 -68.18
C PRO A 886 -61.16 137.75 -68.75
N VAL A 887 -60.73 137.50 -69.99
CA VAL A 887 -61.05 136.27 -70.74
C VAL A 887 -60.36 135.03 -70.16
N GLU A 888 -59.28 135.22 -69.39
CA GLU A 888 -58.43 134.16 -68.86
C GLU A 888 -58.65 133.98 -67.34
N ASP A 889 -58.43 132.77 -66.83
CA ASP A 889 -58.66 132.37 -65.42
C ASP A 889 -57.55 132.82 -64.45
N ASP A 890 -56.82 133.86 -64.82
CA ASP A 890 -55.54 134.19 -64.22
C ASP A 890 -55.72 135.00 -62.91
N ALA A 891 -55.39 134.39 -61.78
CA ALA A 891 -55.64 134.96 -60.45
C ALA A 891 -54.95 136.33 -60.24
N ALA A 892 -53.80 136.56 -60.88
CA ALA A 892 -53.10 137.85 -60.86
C ALA A 892 -53.88 138.95 -61.59
N ALA A 893 -54.48 138.63 -62.75
CA ALA A 893 -55.33 139.56 -63.49
C ALA A 893 -56.62 139.89 -62.72
N LEU A 894 -57.24 138.88 -62.11
CA LEU A 894 -58.46 139.03 -61.30
C LEU A 894 -58.23 139.86 -60.02
N SER A 895 -57.06 139.72 -59.37
CA SER A 895 -56.70 140.59 -58.24
C SER A 895 -56.53 142.05 -58.69
N SER A 896 -55.90 142.28 -59.85
CA SER A 896 -55.68 143.62 -60.40
C SER A 896 -56.98 144.33 -60.80
N THR A 897 -57.97 143.59 -61.34
CA THR A 897 -59.30 144.15 -61.63
C THR A 897 -60.11 144.42 -60.36
N LEU A 898 -59.98 143.60 -59.32
CA LEU A 898 -60.58 143.87 -58.00
C LEU A 898 -60.02 145.17 -57.39
N ASP A 899 -58.68 145.31 -57.36
CA ASP A 899 -58.02 146.54 -56.90
C ASP A 899 -58.44 147.78 -57.72
N ALA A 900 -58.71 147.62 -59.01
CA ALA A 900 -59.21 148.70 -59.86
C ALA A 900 -60.66 149.08 -59.51
N LEU A 901 -61.54 148.09 -59.35
CA LEU A 901 -62.95 148.31 -58.95
C LEU A 901 -63.03 148.98 -57.58
N GLU A 902 -62.26 148.53 -56.58
CA GLU A 902 -62.21 149.20 -55.28
C GLU A 902 -61.79 150.67 -55.36
N ARG A 903 -60.80 151.00 -56.21
CA ARG A 903 -60.37 152.39 -56.41
C ARG A 903 -61.47 153.26 -57.03
N GLU A 904 -62.24 152.73 -57.99
CA GLU A 904 -63.37 153.47 -58.56
C GLU A 904 -64.58 153.55 -57.59
N ILE A 905 -64.82 152.54 -56.73
CA ILE A 905 -65.85 152.64 -55.65
C ILE A 905 -65.48 153.76 -54.68
N ARG A 906 -64.21 153.88 -54.30
CA ARG A 906 -63.72 154.98 -53.44
C ARG A 906 -63.89 156.35 -54.12
N ARG A 907 -63.67 156.45 -55.44
CA ARG A 907 -63.90 157.68 -56.22
C ARG A 907 -65.37 158.04 -56.41
N ALA A 908 -66.26 157.06 -56.64
CA ALA A 908 -67.71 157.28 -56.60
C ALA A 908 -68.13 157.81 -55.21
N SER A 909 -67.52 157.27 -54.15
CA SER A 909 -67.77 157.71 -52.76
C SER A 909 -67.30 159.15 -52.50
N THR A 910 -66.14 159.58 -53.03
CA THR A 910 -65.70 160.99 -52.92
C THR A 910 -66.57 161.92 -53.77
N TRP A 911 -66.96 161.50 -54.97
CA TRP A 911 -67.88 162.24 -55.83
C TRP A 911 -69.25 162.47 -55.16
N PHE A 912 -69.75 161.52 -54.36
CA PHE A 912 -70.95 161.73 -53.55
C PHE A 912 -70.79 162.82 -52.48
N GLU A 913 -69.62 162.97 -51.87
CA GLU A 913 -69.37 164.05 -50.91
C GLU A 913 -69.12 165.39 -51.63
N GLU A 914 -68.48 165.39 -52.81
CA GLU A 914 -68.42 166.58 -53.68
C GLU A 914 -69.83 167.07 -54.06
N LEU A 915 -70.75 166.16 -54.40
CA LEU A 915 -72.15 166.50 -54.64
C LEU A 915 -72.84 167.05 -53.37
N ARG A 916 -72.61 166.44 -52.20
CA ARG A 916 -73.14 166.95 -50.91
C ARG A 916 -72.60 168.35 -50.58
N VAL A 917 -71.33 168.61 -50.84
CA VAL A 917 -70.70 169.92 -50.65
C VAL A 917 -71.27 170.94 -51.64
N ALA A 918 -71.41 170.59 -52.92
CA ALA A 918 -72.01 171.47 -53.94
C ALA A 918 -73.49 171.80 -53.68
N VAL A 919 -74.23 170.90 -53.03
CA VAL A 919 -75.61 171.14 -52.56
C VAL A 919 -75.66 171.99 -51.27
N ARG A 920 -74.63 171.93 -50.42
CA ARG A 920 -74.51 172.72 -49.18
C ARG A 920 -73.90 174.11 -49.37
N ALA A 921 -73.11 174.33 -50.42
CA ALA A 921 -72.41 175.58 -50.69
C ALA A 921 -73.29 176.60 -51.45
N ARG A 922 -74.51 176.84 -50.94
CA ARG A 922 -75.53 177.71 -51.55
C ARG A 922 -76.15 178.64 -50.52
#